data_AF-A0A2V5IMD5-F1
#
_entry.id   AF-A0A2V5IMD5-F1
#
_cell.length_a   1.000
_cell.length_b   1.000
_cell.length_c   1.000
_cell.angle_alpha   90.00
_cell.angle_beta   90.00
_cell.angle_gamma   90.00
#
_symmetry.space_group_name_H-M   'P 1'
#
loop_
_entity.id
_entity.type
_entity.pdbx_description
1 polymer ?
#
loop_
_entity_poly.entity_id
_entity_poly.type
_entity_poly.pdbx_seq_one_letter_code
_entity_poly.pdbx_strand_id
1 'polypeptide(L)'
;MGLFGKKDIPSSPAEDVDAIVEAPSHDAEKQQPMHKEETHTALPQMPQAAMSIDPALEARVLRKLDLRVPTLLGFLYLLSLLDRSNIGNAKIAGMEEDLNLTGNRYSWLLTIFYISYTLFEFLALMWKIMPPHRWAAITVLSWGIVATCQAAVQNWGGLMALRFLLGMSEAAFGPGSPYLLSFFYRRHELGLRCGMFLSAAPLANTFAGALAYGITSGHAKIANWRLLFLVEGSPSLLAAILAWFYLPDHPSSARFLTEEEKEVTRARSLRRSGESERVSGIDWKELGHTLLDTKAWILAFMYFSCNVSFSSLPVFLPTILEDMGFTSINAQGLTAPPFFASFLVTIATTWVADRIQQRGLVIACASLVGAVGYVLLAACDSVGVRYLGVFLAAIGVFPSIANILPWALNNQGSDSRRGMGIVILNVIGQCGPFLGTNVFPSSDSPRFTRGLSICAAFMFFNTSLALSLRVLLAWENRRLDKRYGAVAEWTAGAKDETAVGEENYGAGFRYVFNGIRFSITDLSPPTARIMPIVYQSRAGISLYDAQFSRATGTRGPIPEVILDQVVDHLRHFQSTCTDFNVPDTNIHVLATEATRTAPNSAEFRAAIRAHTGWEVRLLSKEEEGRIGALGIASSSASVAGIAMDLGGGSTQITWVVEEGGEVRTSPRGSFSFPYGAAALGRLLEEAATKSTNALTDLKAEMTRQFQTAYRELAVPESLLRQTPPLSLYLCGGGFRGWGYVLMKTSAQKQSEAYPIPIINGFRVPRAEFHDTAAVLEEVADQNPAATKIHGVSRRRAAQIPAVAFLVNVIMAALPETVVTHIQFCQGGVREGFLYDRLPPPVRAQDPLLAATRPYAPPSAAGMRALLRAALPDTPSPRASFPIPRSFLATNLLAALANLLFAHATVPRESRAAAALHSTATGLLAATNCLSHVERALIALVLCERWDGDLAPIDEGYHRQLVRCVSSEEAWWCRYLGRVAAMVGDVYPAGRESEGRWRVRFETEWRAVEKKKEVRDVLHLKVKRGDAAPSMLHEILTGRADGLEKVGKKKNWVKDRGVKVKVTIV
;
A
#
# COMPACT_ATOMS: atom_id res chain seq x y z
N MET A 1 -35.80 6.91 46.87
CA MET A 1 -34.93 7.15 48.05
C MET A 1 -33.58 7.57 47.48
N GLY A 2 -32.92 8.66 47.83
CA GLY A 2 -33.01 9.63 48.95
C GLY A 2 -31.56 10.12 49.20
N LEU A 3 -31.24 11.29 49.77
CA LEU A 3 -32.03 12.39 50.34
C LEU A 3 -31.18 13.69 50.29
N PHE A 4 -31.80 14.85 50.51
CA PHE A 4 -31.11 16.16 50.52
C PHE A 4 -30.32 16.43 51.82
N GLY A 5 -29.33 17.33 51.75
CA GLY A 5 -28.70 17.99 52.90
C GLY A 5 -28.33 19.44 52.56
N LYS A 6 -29.01 20.42 53.19
CA LYS A 6 -28.71 21.87 53.08
C LYS A 6 -27.65 22.32 54.08
N LYS A 7 -27.09 23.52 53.89
CA LYS A 7 -27.05 24.69 54.82
C LYS A 7 -26.03 25.74 54.32
N ASP A 8 -26.08 27.04 54.59
CA ASP A 8 -27.15 28.04 54.88
C ASP A 8 -26.55 29.46 54.59
N ILE A 9 -27.34 30.53 54.49
CA ILE A 9 -26.92 31.91 54.08
C ILE A 9 -27.23 32.94 55.19
N PRO A 10 -26.28 33.80 55.60
CA PRO A 10 -26.46 35.28 55.57
C PRO A 10 -25.14 36.07 55.29
N SER A 11 -25.07 37.38 54.99
CA SER A 11 -26.07 38.41 54.61
C SER A 11 -25.38 39.66 53.98
N SER A 12 -26.17 40.50 53.29
CA SER A 12 -25.85 41.87 52.81
C SER A 12 -25.85 42.91 53.98
N PRO A 13 -25.70 44.27 53.83
CA PRO A 13 -25.93 45.13 52.63
C PRO A 13 -25.06 46.42 52.39
N ALA A 14 -25.25 47.01 51.20
CA ALA A 14 -25.23 48.46 50.84
C ALA A 14 -23.90 49.28 50.95
N GLU A 15 -23.72 50.46 50.32
CA GLU A 15 -24.60 51.37 49.53
C GLU A 15 -24.01 51.76 48.13
N ASP A 16 -24.80 52.43 47.29
CA ASP A 16 -24.55 52.76 45.88
C ASP A 16 -23.68 54.00 45.59
N VAL A 17 -23.01 54.04 44.42
CA VAL A 17 -22.96 55.20 43.50
C VAL A 17 -22.86 54.71 42.04
N ASP A 18 -23.70 55.23 41.14
CA ASP A 18 -23.66 54.95 39.69
C ASP A 18 -22.46 55.60 38.97
N ALA A 19 -21.70 54.80 38.20
CA ALA A 19 -20.83 55.26 37.10
C ALA A 19 -20.36 54.12 36.19
N ILE A 20 -21.19 53.64 35.24
CA ILE A 20 -20.73 52.71 34.20
C ILE A 20 -20.02 53.48 33.09
N VAL A 21 -18.68 53.46 33.10
CA VAL A 21 -17.80 53.94 32.02
C VAL A 21 -16.72 52.89 31.76
N GLU A 22 -16.62 52.40 30.53
CA GLU A 22 -15.60 51.41 30.14
C GLU A 22 -14.23 52.05 29.93
N ALA A 23 -13.21 51.60 30.66
CA ALA A 23 -11.81 51.56 30.23
C ALA A 23 -11.05 50.50 31.05
N PRO A 24 -10.11 49.73 30.46
CA PRO A 24 -9.53 48.56 31.13
C PRO A 24 -8.33 48.90 32.03
N SER A 25 -8.30 48.30 33.22
CA SER A 25 -7.12 48.31 34.10
C SER A 25 -6.86 46.93 34.70
N HIS A 26 -5.88 46.20 34.16
CA HIS A 26 -5.12 45.19 34.90
C HIS A 26 -3.77 44.94 34.21
N ASP A 27 -2.67 45.09 34.96
CA ASP A 27 -1.31 44.95 34.46
C ASP A 27 -0.98 43.50 34.07
N ALA A 28 -0.50 43.32 32.85
CA ALA A 28 -0.36 41.99 32.21
C ALA A 28 0.85 41.15 32.65
N GLU A 29 1.63 41.59 33.65
CA GLU A 29 3.00 41.08 33.84
C GLU A 29 3.23 40.16 35.06
N LYS A 30 2.31 40.09 36.05
CA LYS A 30 2.56 39.36 37.32
C LYS A 30 1.44 38.44 37.85
N GLN A 31 0.65 37.83 36.96
CA GLN A 31 -0.08 36.60 37.26
C GLN A 31 0.00 35.58 36.12
N GLN A 32 1.07 34.79 36.09
CA GLN A 32 1.10 33.52 35.35
C GLN A 32 0.78 32.36 36.33
N PRO A 33 -0.48 31.89 36.42
CA PRO A 33 -0.72 30.55 36.93
C PRO A 33 -0.02 29.56 35.98
N MET A 34 0.74 28.62 36.55
CA MET A 34 1.59 27.70 35.80
C MET A 34 0.77 26.90 34.77
N HIS A 35 0.89 27.28 33.49
CA HIS A 35 0.24 26.57 32.39
C HIS A 35 0.73 25.12 32.40
N LYS A 36 -0.21 24.17 32.39
CA LYS A 36 0.12 22.78 32.05
C LYS A 36 0.67 22.77 30.64
N GLU A 37 1.87 22.22 30.46
CA GLU A 37 2.45 22.05 29.13
C GLU A 37 1.54 21.16 28.28
N GLU A 38 0.93 21.73 27.25
CA GLU A 38 0.28 20.94 26.21
C GLU A 38 1.36 20.23 25.40
N THR A 39 1.75 19.03 25.81
CA THR A 39 2.68 18.16 25.05
C THR A 39 2.03 17.57 23.79
N HIS A 40 1.26 18.38 23.07
CA HIS A 40 0.83 18.13 21.70
C HIS A 40 1.90 18.61 20.71
N THR A 41 3.12 18.12 20.90
CA THR A 41 4.19 18.15 19.90
C THR A 41 3.82 17.20 18.75
N ALA A 42 2.84 17.63 17.94
CA ALA A 42 2.53 17.00 16.68
C ALA A 42 3.78 17.11 15.78
N LEU A 43 4.52 16.01 15.67
CA LEU A 43 5.66 15.91 14.76
C LEU A 43 5.19 16.31 13.35
N PRO A 44 5.97 17.12 12.60
CA PRO A 44 5.57 17.55 11.28
C PRO A 44 5.32 16.32 10.40
N GLN A 45 4.11 16.20 9.87
CA GLN A 45 3.72 15.07 9.03
C GLN A 45 4.65 15.00 7.81
N MET A 46 5.56 14.03 7.82
CA MET A 46 6.42 13.78 6.67
C MET A 46 5.54 13.41 5.47
N PRO A 47 5.78 13.98 4.28
CA PRO A 47 5.10 13.54 3.06
C PRO A 47 5.24 12.02 2.90
N GLN A 48 4.16 11.34 2.52
CA GLN A 48 4.15 9.88 2.35
C GLN A 48 4.99 9.45 1.13
N ALA A 49 6.32 9.51 1.27
CA ALA A 49 7.27 8.90 0.37
C ALA A 49 7.01 7.38 0.37
N ALA A 50 6.40 6.88 -0.71
CA ALA A 50 6.04 5.49 -0.85
C ALA A 50 7.29 4.61 -1.04
N MET A 51 8.02 4.35 0.05
CA MET A 51 9.17 3.44 0.08
C MET A 51 8.82 2.15 -0.66
N SER A 52 9.42 1.94 -1.83
CA SER A 52 9.27 0.72 -2.62
C SER A 52 10.14 -0.36 -2.01
N ILE A 53 9.60 -1.03 -0.99
CA ILE A 53 10.19 -2.23 -0.40
C ILE A 53 10.50 -3.23 -1.53
N ASP A 54 11.74 -3.69 -1.61
CA ASP A 54 12.14 -4.79 -2.51
C ASP A 54 11.44 -6.09 -2.08
N PRO A 55 10.70 -6.78 -2.97
CA PRO A 55 10.07 -8.06 -2.66
C PRO A 55 11.06 -9.17 -2.26
N ALA A 56 12.29 -9.17 -2.76
CA ALA A 56 13.29 -10.17 -2.37
C ALA A 56 13.74 -9.97 -0.92
N LEU A 57 14.01 -8.72 -0.53
CA LEU A 57 14.29 -8.32 0.84
C LEU A 57 13.05 -8.50 1.75
N GLU A 58 11.83 -8.18 1.30
CA GLU A 58 10.61 -8.44 2.08
C GLU A 58 10.40 -9.93 2.34
N ALA A 59 10.58 -10.78 1.33
CA ALA A 59 10.53 -12.23 1.49
C ALA A 59 11.66 -12.76 2.39
N ARG A 60 12.86 -12.16 2.37
CA ARG A 60 13.97 -12.49 3.28
C ARG A 60 13.66 -12.12 4.73
N VAL A 61 13.11 -10.92 4.95
CA VAL A 61 12.62 -10.44 6.26
C VAL A 61 11.51 -11.35 6.77
N LEU A 62 10.51 -11.66 5.94
CA LEU A 62 9.41 -12.56 6.32
C LEU A 62 9.93 -13.95 6.72
N ARG A 63 10.84 -14.57 5.95
CA ARG A 63 11.46 -15.84 6.33
C ARG A 63 12.24 -15.74 7.66
N LYS A 64 12.96 -14.65 7.89
CA LYS A 64 13.67 -14.40 9.17
C LYS A 64 12.71 -14.23 10.34
N LEU A 65 11.57 -13.57 10.14
CA LEU A 65 10.52 -13.40 11.15
C LEU A 65 9.81 -14.74 11.42
N ASP A 66 9.36 -15.44 10.37
CA ASP A 66 8.63 -16.72 10.44
C ASP A 66 9.43 -17.82 11.15
N LEU A 67 10.73 -17.90 10.89
CA LEU A 67 11.61 -18.89 11.53
C LEU A 67 11.98 -18.55 12.98
N ARG A 68 11.68 -17.34 13.47
CA ARG A 68 12.13 -16.85 14.79
C ARG A 68 11.00 -16.48 15.73
N VAL A 69 10.05 -15.65 15.31
CA VAL A 69 9.00 -15.10 16.20
C VAL A 69 7.87 -16.11 16.43
N PRO A 70 7.20 -16.69 15.41
CA PRO A 70 6.24 -17.77 15.61
C PRO A 70 6.89 -19.02 16.22
N THR A 71 8.12 -19.36 15.82
CA THR A 71 8.85 -20.53 16.35
C THR A 71 9.19 -20.38 17.84
N LEU A 72 9.70 -19.21 18.27
CA LEU A 72 10.01 -18.97 19.69
C LEU A 72 8.73 -18.90 20.53
N LEU A 73 7.71 -18.16 20.09
CA LEU A 73 6.41 -18.10 20.80
C LEU A 73 5.74 -19.48 20.85
N GLY A 74 5.81 -20.26 19.77
CA GLY A 74 5.33 -21.64 19.71
C GLY A 74 6.11 -22.57 20.64
N PHE A 75 7.43 -22.45 20.74
CA PHE A 75 8.24 -23.22 21.69
C PHE A 75 7.88 -22.88 23.15
N LEU A 76 7.71 -21.59 23.49
CA LEU A 76 7.26 -21.17 24.82
C LEU A 76 5.83 -21.68 25.13
N TYR A 77 4.95 -21.66 24.14
CA TYR A 77 3.58 -22.19 24.26
C TYR A 77 3.55 -23.72 24.35
N LEU A 78 4.50 -24.41 23.70
CA LEU A 78 4.67 -25.86 23.81
C LEU A 78 4.95 -26.23 25.26
N LEU A 79 5.92 -25.57 25.90
CA LEU A 79 6.29 -25.82 27.29
C LEU A 79 5.12 -25.55 28.25
N SER A 80 4.41 -24.42 28.09
CA SER A 80 3.19 -24.11 28.86
C SER A 80 2.10 -25.18 28.71
N LEU A 81 1.81 -25.63 27.49
CA LEU A 81 0.76 -26.65 27.27
C LEU A 81 1.16 -28.04 27.77
N LEU A 82 2.46 -28.32 27.78
CA LEU A 82 3.06 -29.54 28.31
C LEU A 82 2.97 -29.54 29.86
N ASP A 83 3.42 -28.46 30.53
CA ASP A 83 3.24 -28.21 31.98
C ASP A 83 1.77 -28.32 32.42
N ARG A 84 0.83 -27.88 31.55
CA ARG A 84 -0.61 -27.93 31.79
C ARG A 84 -1.20 -29.34 31.69
N SER A 85 -0.88 -30.10 30.64
CA SER A 85 -1.50 -31.40 30.34
C SER A 85 -0.86 -32.59 31.06
N ASN A 86 0.40 -32.45 31.53
CA ASN A 86 1.14 -33.42 32.35
C ASN A 86 0.27 -34.11 33.42
N ILE A 87 -0.62 -33.37 34.08
CA ILE A 87 -1.50 -33.90 35.15
C ILE A 87 -2.39 -35.09 34.72
N GLY A 88 -2.64 -35.29 33.42
CA GLY A 88 -3.26 -36.51 32.90
C GLY A 88 -2.35 -37.73 33.03
N ASN A 89 -1.11 -37.62 32.55
CA ASN A 89 -0.08 -38.65 32.66
C ASN A 89 0.35 -38.89 34.11
N ALA A 90 0.56 -37.81 34.88
CA ALA A 90 0.91 -37.88 36.29
C ALA A 90 -0.11 -38.67 37.12
N LYS A 91 -1.41 -38.55 36.78
CA LYS A 91 -2.49 -39.29 37.44
C LYS A 91 -2.21 -40.80 37.44
N ILE A 92 -2.03 -41.37 36.24
CA ILE A 92 -1.80 -42.81 36.00
C ILE A 92 -0.33 -43.23 36.22
N ALA A 93 0.52 -42.30 36.65
CA ALA A 93 1.89 -42.52 37.10
C ALA A 93 2.04 -42.45 38.65
N GLY A 94 0.94 -42.65 39.38
CA GLY A 94 0.90 -42.81 40.84
C GLY A 94 0.39 -41.59 41.65
N MET A 95 0.13 -40.45 41.01
CA MET A 95 -0.26 -39.22 41.73
C MET A 95 -1.65 -39.31 42.41
N GLU A 96 -2.57 -40.12 41.88
CA GLU A 96 -3.91 -40.31 42.49
C GLU A 96 -3.82 -40.97 43.87
N GLU A 97 -2.90 -41.91 44.04
CA GLU A 97 -2.61 -42.61 45.30
C GLU A 97 -1.81 -41.70 46.25
N ASP A 98 -0.64 -41.20 45.79
CA ASP A 98 0.31 -40.39 46.58
C ASP A 98 -0.33 -39.13 47.20
N LEU A 99 -1.35 -38.56 46.56
CA LEU A 99 -2.04 -37.34 47.03
C LEU A 99 -3.49 -37.57 47.46
N ASN A 100 -3.98 -38.82 47.47
CA ASN A 100 -5.35 -39.23 47.81
C ASN A 100 -6.40 -38.36 47.09
N LEU A 101 -6.42 -38.44 45.75
CA LEU A 101 -7.25 -37.59 44.88
C LEU A 101 -8.69 -38.10 44.69
N THR A 102 -9.27 -38.63 45.77
CA THR A 102 -10.60 -39.24 45.80
C THR A 102 -11.76 -38.30 45.41
N GLY A 103 -12.73 -38.85 44.67
CA GLY A 103 -13.92 -38.13 44.20
C GLY A 103 -13.58 -36.94 43.29
N ASN A 104 -14.28 -35.81 43.47
CA ASN A 104 -14.10 -34.63 42.62
C ASN A 104 -12.77 -33.87 42.86
N ARG A 105 -11.88 -34.36 43.74
CA ARG A 105 -10.59 -33.71 44.05
C ARG A 105 -9.71 -33.54 42.81
N TYR A 106 -9.70 -34.51 41.89
CA TYR A 106 -8.98 -34.41 40.63
C TYR A 106 -9.56 -33.30 39.72
N SER A 107 -10.87 -33.30 39.49
CA SER A 107 -11.55 -32.28 38.67
C SER A 107 -11.37 -30.86 39.23
N TRP A 108 -11.28 -30.70 40.55
CA TRP A 108 -10.97 -29.40 41.17
C TRP A 108 -9.54 -28.89 40.86
N LEU A 109 -8.54 -29.78 40.75
CA LEU A 109 -7.16 -29.40 40.36
C LEU A 109 -7.06 -28.93 38.90
N LEU A 110 -8.01 -29.35 38.05
CA LEU A 110 -8.18 -28.84 36.70
C LEU A 110 -8.96 -27.51 36.72
N THR A 111 -10.08 -27.47 37.44
CA THR A 111 -10.99 -26.32 37.51
C THR A 111 -10.29 -25.09 38.10
N ILE A 112 -9.53 -25.23 39.20
CA ILE A 112 -8.88 -24.09 39.88
C ILE A 112 -7.84 -23.39 39.01
N PHE A 113 -7.15 -24.16 38.16
CA PHE A 113 -6.21 -23.62 37.17
C PHE A 113 -6.93 -22.74 36.14
N TYR A 114 -8.05 -23.19 35.60
CA TYR A 114 -8.82 -22.38 34.65
C TYR A 114 -9.51 -21.19 35.32
N ILE A 115 -9.82 -21.27 36.64
CA ILE A 115 -10.41 -20.15 37.40
C ILE A 115 -9.40 -19.01 37.48
N SER A 116 -8.15 -19.28 37.90
CA SER A 116 -7.13 -18.23 37.89
C SER A 116 -6.75 -17.78 36.48
N TYR A 117 -6.68 -18.70 35.51
CA TYR A 117 -6.43 -18.34 34.10
C TYR A 117 -7.44 -17.31 33.58
N THR A 118 -8.73 -17.52 33.84
CA THR A 118 -9.81 -16.61 33.41
C THR A 118 -9.81 -15.31 34.22
N LEU A 119 -9.65 -15.38 35.54
CA LEU A 119 -9.64 -14.20 36.42
C LEU A 119 -8.48 -13.25 36.13
N PHE A 120 -7.31 -13.78 35.75
CA PHE A 120 -6.10 -13.00 35.48
C PHE A 120 -5.84 -12.74 33.99
N GLU A 121 -6.79 -13.05 33.10
CA GLU A 121 -6.61 -12.86 31.65
C GLU A 121 -6.44 -11.37 31.26
N PHE A 122 -6.88 -10.43 32.14
CA PHE A 122 -6.59 -8.99 32.00
C PHE A 122 -5.08 -8.68 32.04
N LEU A 123 -4.23 -9.56 32.60
CA LEU A 123 -2.77 -9.41 32.56
C LEU A 123 -2.23 -9.49 31.12
N ALA A 124 -3.01 -9.97 30.15
CA ALA A 124 -2.66 -9.84 28.73
C ALA A 124 -2.52 -8.36 28.28
N LEU A 125 -3.13 -7.40 28.98
CA LEU A 125 -2.92 -5.98 28.73
C LEU A 125 -1.49 -5.51 29.06
N MET A 126 -0.73 -6.26 29.88
CA MET A 126 0.66 -5.92 30.19
C MET A 126 1.57 -5.99 28.95
N TRP A 127 1.22 -6.75 27.91
CA TRP A 127 1.93 -6.71 26.61
C TRP A 127 1.84 -5.33 25.92
N LYS A 128 0.86 -4.48 26.27
CA LYS A 128 0.74 -3.09 25.79
C LYS A 128 1.55 -2.10 26.66
N ILE A 129 1.69 -2.38 27.96
CA ILE A 129 2.36 -1.48 28.93
C ILE A 129 3.87 -1.76 29.01
N MET A 130 4.27 -3.03 29.05
CA MET A 130 5.66 -3.46 29.17
C MET A 130 6.28 -3.84 27.81
N PRO A 131 7.62 -3.83 27.70
CA PRO A 131 8.32 -4.42 26.56
C PRO A 131 8.05 -5.94 26.48
N PRO A 132 7.58 -6.47 25.33
CA PRO A 132 7.31 -7.90 25.13
C PRO A 132 8.40 -8.86 25.60
N HIS A 133 9.70 -8.58 25.42
CA HIS A 133 10.78 -9.49 25.87
C HIS A 133 10.77 -9.69 27.39
N ARG A 134 10.53 -8.61 28.15
CA ARG A 134 10.50 -8.64 29.62
C ARG A 134 9.26 -9.34 30.12
N TRP A 135 8.09 -8.99 29.57
CA TRP A 135 6.83 -9.57 30.03
C TRP A 135 6.74 -11.07 29.72
N ALA A 136 7.16 -11.47 28.51
CA ALA A 136 7.30 -12.89 28.16
C ALA A 136 8.23 -13.61 29.14
N ALA A 137 9.46 -13.15 29.31
CA ALA A 137 10.44 -13.80 30.18
C ALA A 137 10.01 -13.86 31.66
N ILE A 138 9.33 -12.82 32.18
CA ILE A 138 8.75 -12.83 33.52
C ILE A 138 7.68 -13.93 33.64
N THR A 139 6.71 -13.97 32.73
CA THR A 139 5.66 -15.02 32.77
C THR A 139 6.25 -16.43 32.62
N VAL A 140 7.17 -16.64 31.67
CA VAL A 140 7.85 -17.94 31.46
C VAL A 140 8.62 -18.39 32.71
N LEU A 141 9.32 -17.47 33.38
CA LEU A 141 10.03 -17.77 34.62
C LEU A 141 9.06 -18.09 35.76
N SER A 142 7.99 -17.30 35.92
CA SER A 142 6.97 -17.52 36.95
C SER A 142 6.26 -18.87 36.79
N TRP A 143 5.81 -19.23 35.59
CA TRP A 143 5.15 -20.52 35.39
C TRP A 143 6.15 -21.68 35.51
N GLY A 144 7.38 -21.55 34.98
CA GLY A 144 8.40 -22.60 35.09
C GLY A 144 8.83 -22.90 36.53
N ILE A 145 8.89 -21.89 37.40
CA ILE A 145 9.11 -22.09 38.84
C ILE A 145 7.93 -22.86 39.44
N VAL A 146 6.71 -22.38 39.24
CA VAL A 146 5.49 -22.99 39.83
C VAL A 146 5.27 -24.42 39.32
N ALA A 147 5.53 -24.68 38.04
CA ALA A 147 5.43 -25.99 37.42
C ALA A 147 6.41 -26.98 38.05
N THR A 148 7.69 -26.61 38.11
CA THR A 148 8.76 -27.38 38.76
C THR A 148 8.43 -27.66 40.24
N CYS A 149 7.85 -26.70 40.96
CA CYS A 149 7.43 -26.85 42.35
C CYS A 149 6.31 -27.88 42.56
N GLN A 150 5.51 -28.25 41.55
CA GLN A 150 4.45 -29.28 41.71
C GLN A 150 5.02 -30.63 42.15
N ALA A 151 6.24 -30.97 41.73
CA ALA A 151 6.93 -32.20 42.13
C ALA A 151 7.21 -32.30 43.63
N ALA A 152 7.35 -31.17 44.33
CA ALA A 152 7.65 -31.13 45.76
C ALA A 152 6.41 -31.33 46.66
N VAL A 153 5.21 -31.36 46.08
CA VAL A 153 3.94 -31.40 46.83
C VAL A 153 3.73 -32.74 47.55
N GLN A 154 3.11 -32.67 48.73
CA GLN A 154 2.79 -33.78 49.62
C GLN A 154 1.28 -33.88 49.96
N ASN A 155 0.43 -32.98 49.45
CA ASN A 155 -1.02 -32.99 49.70
C ASN A 155 -1.82 -32.21 48.64
N TRP A 156 -3.12 -32.51 48.54
CA TRP A 156 -4.05 -31.86 47.60
C TRP A 156 -4.10 -30.33 47.72
N GLY A 157 -4.04 -29.77 48.93
CA GLY A 157 -4.10 -28.31 49.15
C GLY A 157 -2.90 -27.56 48.57
N GLY A 158 -1.69 -28.12 48.71
CA GLY A 158 -0.49 -27.60 48.08
C GLY A 158 -0.57 -27.64 46.55
N LEU A 159 -1.14 -28.71 45.97
CA LEU A 159 -1.31 -28.80 44.52
C LEU A 159 -2.39 -27.83 44.00
N MET A 160 -3.49 -27.64 44.74
CA MET A 160 -4.51 -26.62 44.45
C MET A 160 -3.91 -25.21 44.42
N ALA A 161 -3.05 -24.88 45.40
CA ALA A 161 -2.38 -23.58 45.46
C ALA A 161 -1.41 -23.36 44.29
N LEU A 162 -0.56 -24.34 43.97
CA LEU A 162 0.33 -24.25 42.80
C LEU A 162 -0.45 -24.23 41.49
N ARG A 163 -1.57 -24.96 41.37
CA ARG A 163 -2.44 -24.91 40.18
C ARG A 163 -3.12 -23.55 39.99
N PHE A 164 -3.53 -22.89 41.07
CA PHE A 164 -3.99 -21.50 41.01
C PHE A 164 -2.87 -20.56 40.53
N LEU A 165 -1.67 -20.64 41.12
CA LEU A 165 -0.53 -19.80 40.75
C LEU A 165 -0.04 -20.06 39.30
N LEU A 166 -0.13 -21.30 38.81
CA LEU A 166 0.22 -21.67 37.45
C LEU A 166 -0.75 -21.01 36.45
N GLY A 167 -2.06 -21.16 36.67
CA GLY A 167 -3.08 -20.52 35.82
C GLY A 167 -2.95 -19.00 35.78
N MET A 168 -2.66 -18.37 36.93
CA MET A 168 -2.37 -16.93 37.02
C MET A 168 -1.10 -16.53 36.22
N SER A 169 -0.06 -17.37 36.25
CA SER A 169 1.22 -17.10 35.55
C SER A 169 1.11 -17.28 34.03
N GLU A 170 0.30 -18.25 33.57
CA GLU A 170 0.08 -18.51 32.14
C GLU A 170 -0.96 -17.60 31.49
N ALA A 171 -1.89 -17.02 32.28
CA ALA A 171 -3.06 -16.25 31.81
C ALA A 171 -2.71 -15.20 30.76
N ALA A 172 -1.59 -14.48 30.94
CA ALA A 172 -1.18 -13.42 30.04
C ALA A 172 -0.55 -13.91 28.72
N PHE A 173 0.02 -15.13 28.67
CA PHE A 173 0.89 -15.55 27.57
C PHE A 173 0.10 -16.05 26.35
N GLY A 174 -0.89 -16.93 26.59
CA GLY A 174 -1.73 -17.53 25.56
C GLY A 174 -2.46 -16.51 24.67
N PRO A 175 -3.31 -15.63 25.22
CA PRO A 175 -4.02 -14.61 24.45
C PRO A 175 -3.12 -13.44 23.99
N GLY A 176 -2.06 -13.15 24.73
CA GLY A 176 -1.12 -12.08 24.39
C GLY A 176 -0.24 -12.39 23.17
N SER A 177 0.07 -13.67 22.91
CA SER A 177 0.94 -14.06 21.80
C SER A 177 0.34 -13.85 20.40
N PRO A 178 -0.93 -14.20 20.10
CA PRO A 178 -1.61 -13.79 18.86
C PRO A 178 -1.73 -12.27 18.71
N TYR A 179 -1.95 -11.54 19.81
CA TYR A 179 -1.96 -10.07 19.80
C TYR A 179 -0.58 -9.50 19.43
N LEU A 180 0.50 -10.04 19.99
CA LEU A 180 1.88 -9.69 19.61
C LEU A 180 2.15 -9.99 18.14
N LEU A 181 1.84 -11.20 17.66
CA LEU A 181 1.99 -11.60 16.26
C LEU A 181 1.25 -10.65 15.30
N SER A 182 0.11 -10.08 15.72
CA SER A 182 -0.62 -9.11 14.90
C SER A 182 0.18 -7.85 14.54
N PHE A 183 1.19 -7.46 15.34
CA PHE A 183 2.07 -6.32 15.05
C PHE A 183 3.19 -6.67 14.06
N PHE A 184 3.59 -7.94 13.96
CA PHE A 184 4.66 -8.41 13.05
C PHE A 184 4.13 -8.80 11.66
N TYR A 185 2.84 -9.11 11.53
CA TYR A 185 2.25 -9.72 10.33
C TYR A 185 0.99 -8.99 9.83
N ARG A 186 0.74 -9.02 8.52
CA ARG A 186 -0.48 -8.46 7.89
C ARG A 186 -1.71 -9.35 8.16
N ARG A 187 -2.92 -8.78 8.05
CA ARG A 187 -4.21 -9.49 8.24
C ARG A 187 -4.28 -10.86 7.50
N HIS A 188 -3.78 -10.92 6.26
CA HIS A 188 -3.75 -12.14 5.43
C HIS A 188 -2.52 -13.05 5.68
N GLU A 189 -1.45 -12.56 6.28
CA GLU A 189 -0.27 -13.36 6.67
C GLU A 189 -0.51 -14.09 8.00
N LEU A 190 -1.26 -13.46 8.90
CA LEU A 190 -1.41 -13.82 10.32
C LEU A 190 -2.04 -15.21 10.55
N GLY A 191 -2.89 -15.69 9.64
CA GLY A 191 -3.61 -16.96 9.78
C GLY A 191 -2.68 -18.15 10.02
N LEU A 192 -1.78 -18.41 9.07
CA LEU A 192 -0.78 -19.47 9.16
C LEU A 192 0.16 -19.30 10.36
N ARG A 193 0.54 -18.08 10.77
CA ARG A 193 1.46 -17.85 11.89
C ARG A 193 0.79 -18.10 13.25
N CYS A 194 -0.48 -17.73 13.41
CA CYS A 194 -1.30 -18.20 14.51
C CYS A 194 -1.47 -19.73 14.45
N GLY A 195 -1.63 -20.32 13.25
CA GLY A 195 -1.65 -21.76 13.06
C GLY A 195 -0.38 -22.47 13.55
N MET A 196 0.81 -21.95 13.21
CA MET A 196 2.10 -22.45 13.74
C MET A 196 2.14 -22.37 15.26
N PHE A 197 1.81 -21.21 15.84
CA PHE A 197 1.77 -21.00 17.28
C PHE A 197 0.82 -21.98 17.99
N LEU A 198 -0.43 -22.12 17.53
CA LEU A 198 -1.41 -23.04 18.13
C LEU A 198 -1.11 -24.52 17.85
N SER A 199 -0.39 -24.85 16.77
CA SER A 199 0.07 -26.23 16.51
C SER A 199 1.10 -26.72 17.55
N ALA A 200 1.71 -25.83 18.32
CA ALA A 200 2.51 -26.21 19.48
C ALA A 200 1.69 -26.91 20.58
N ALA A 201 0.38 -26.68 20.68
CA ALA A 201 -0.47 -27.34 21.69
C ALA A 201 -0.67 -28.86 21.45
N PRO A 202 -1.05 -29.36 20.25
CA PRO A 202 -1.05 -30.79 20.00
C PRO A 202 0.38 -31.35 20.02
N LEU A 203 1.39 -30.62 19.54
CA LEU A 203 2.79 -31.08 19.59
C LEU A 203 3.32 -31.23 21.03
N ALA A 204 2.91 -30.35 21.94
CA ALA A 204 3.17 -30.47 23.38
C ALA A 204 2.62 -31.80 23.93
N ASN A 205 1.37 -32.14 23.59
CA ASN A 205 0.74 -33.39 24.04
C ASN A 205 1.41 -34.63 23.41
N THR A 206 1.93 -34.55 22.17
CA THR A 206 2.78 -35.59 21.59
C THR A 206 4.05 -35.81 22.41
N PHE A 207 4.74 -34.72 22.80
CA PHE A 207 5.94 -34.84 23.64
C PHE A 207 5.61 -35.31 25.06
N ALA A 208 4.56 -34.81 25.70
CA ALA A 208 4.13 -35.26 27.03
C ALA A 208 3.83 -36.76 27.06
N GLY A 209 3.11 -37.29 26.07
CA GLY A 209 2.84 -38.75 25.97
C GLY A 209 4.10 -39.58 25.76
N ALA A 210 5.04 -39.11 24.94
CA ALA A 210 6.30 -39.80 24.67
C ALA A 210 7.29 -39.72 25.86
N LEU A 211 7.35 -38.58 26.55
CA LEU A 211 8.14 -38.38 27.77
C LEU A 211 7.56 -39.22 28.91
N ALA A 212 6.23 -39.26 29.06
CA ALA A 212 5.56 -40.10 30.04
C ALA A 212 5.84 -41.59 29.82
N TYR A 213 5.71 -42.10 28.59
CA TYR A 213 6.13 -43.47 28.24
C TYR A 213 7.61 -43.72 28.60
N GLY A 214 8.51 -42.82 28.21
CA GLY A 214 9.94 -42.94 28.48
C GLY A 214 10.26 -42.99 29.98
N ILE A 215 9.66 -42.09 30.76
CA ILE A 215 9.89 -41.97 32.20
C ILE A 215 9.25 -43.12 32.98
N THR A 216 8.01 -43.52 32.64
CA THR A 216 7.30 -44.60 33.34
C THR A 216 7.80 -46.01 32.98
N SER A 217 8.48 -46.17 31.83
CA SER A 217 9.25 -47.39 31.53
C SER A 217 10.58 -47.48 32.33
N GLY A 218 11.03 -46.39 32.93
CA GLY A 218 12.25 -46.31 33.73
C GLY A 218 12.03 -46.53 35.23
N HIS A 219 13.07 -47.01 35.92
CA HIS A 219 13.08 -47.15 37.37
C HIS A 219 13.77 -45.95 38.02
N ALA A 220 13.01 -44.88 38.27
CA ALA A 220 13.52 -43.68 38.95
C ALA A 220 13.65 -43.88 40.48
N LYS A 221 14.56 -43.13 41.11
CA LYS A 221 14.70 -43.07 42.59
C LYS A 221 13.66 -42.17 43.28
N ILE A 222 12.79 -41.52 42.51
CA ILE A 222 11.68 -40.68 42.96
C ILE A 222 10.42 -41.13 42.22
N ALA A 223 9.24 -40.90 42.80
CA ALA A 223 7.97 -41.28 42.17
C ALA A 223 7.86 -40.70 40.75
N ASN A 224 7.43 -41.52 39.78
CA ASN A 224 7.47 -41.16 38.35
C ASN A 224 6.67 -39.88 38.04
N TRP A 225 5.53 -39.66 38.69
CA TRP A 225 4.76 -38.41 38.57
C TRP A 225 5.52 -37.16 39.04
N ARG A 226 6.41 -37.27 40.04
CA ARG A 226 7.27 -36.17 40.49
C ARG A 226 8.39 -35.91 39.48
N LEU A 227 8.96 -36.98 38.90
CA LEU A 227 9.97 -36.86 37.85
C LEU A 227 9.40 -36.18 36.59
N LEU A 228 8.14 -36.47 36.23
CA LEU A 228 7.45 -35.76 35.14
C LEU A 228 7.44 -34.25 35.37
N PHE A 229 6.88 -33.75 36.48
CA PHE A 229 6.84 -32.31 36.74
C PHE A 229 8.24 -31.63 36.80
N LEU A 230 9.29 -32.36 37.19
CA LEU A 230 10.68 -31.84 37.15
C LEU A 230 11.26 -31.76 35.73
N VAL A 231 11.13 -32.83 34.94
CA VAL A 231 11.67 -32.91 33.57
C VAL A 231 10.92 -31.98 32.63
N GLU A 232 9.64 -31.75 32.89
CA GLU A 232 8.75 -30.96 32.04
C GLU A 232 8.77 -29.47 32.39
N GLY A 233 8.83 -29.09 33.68
CA GLY A 233 8.86 -27.70 34.12
C GLY A 233 10.26 -27.05 34.10
N SER A 234 11.34 -27.81 34.22
CA SER A 234 12.70 -27.22 34.24
C SER A 234 13.18 -26.62 32.91
N PRO A 235 12.79 -27.13 31.71
CA PRO A 235 13.02 -26.43 30.44
C PRO A 235 12.39 -25.03 30.37
N SER A 236 11.24 -24.80 31.01
CA SER A 236 10.60 -23.47 31.08
C SER A 236 11.53 -22.44 31.73
N LEU A 237 12.29 -22.81 32.76
CA LEU A 237 13.27 -21.93 33.43
C LEU A 237 14.39 -21.48 32.47
N LEU A 238 14.90 -22.38 31.63
CA LEU A 238 15.91 -22.05 30.61
C LEU A 238 15.29 -21.26 29.45
N ALA A 239 14.05 -21.56 29.09
CA ALA A 239 13.32 -20.86 28.03
C ALA A 239 13.00 -19.40 28.39
N ALA A 240 12.87 -19.06 29.68
CA ALA A 240 12.76 -17.67 30.14
C ALA A 240 13.99 -16.83 29.76
N ILE A 241 15.19 -17.42 29.85
CA ILE A 241 16.45 -16.78 29.42
C ILE A 241 16.43 -16.55 27.90
N LEU A 242 15.95 -17.54 27.13
CA LEU A 242 15.80 -17.39 25.68
C LEU A 242 14.79 -16.29 25.32
N ALA A 243 13.65 -16.21 26.02
CA ALA A 243 12.67 -15.14 25.83
C ALA A 243 13.27 -13.75 26.09
N TRP A 244 14.05 -13.58 27.17
CA TRP A 244 14.68 -12.31 27.54
C TRP A 244 15.67 -11.78 26.50
N PHE A 245 16.45 -12.67 25.87
CA PHE A 245 17.50 -12.28 24.93
C PHE A 245 17.11 -12.29 23.44
N TYR A 246 16.15 -13.15 23.03
CA TYR A 246 15.84 -13.39 21.62
C TYR A 246 14.45 -12.93 21.17
N LEU A 247 13.50 -12.66 22.06
CA LEU A 247 12.18 -12.14 21.66
C LEU A 247 12.29 -10.62 21.33
N PRO A 248 11.85 -10.17 20.14
CA PRO A 248 11.87 -8.75 19.79
C PRO A 248 10.63 -8.00 20.34
N ASP A 249 10.83 -6.79 20.86
CA ASP A 249 9.72 -5.94 21.34
C ASP A 249 8.86 -5.36 20.21
N HIS A 250 9.51 -5.03 19.09
CA HIS A 250 8.88 -4.44 17.92
C HIS A 250 9.60 -4.93 16.67
N PRO A 251 8.94 -5.00 15.50
CA PRO A 251 9.60 -5.42 14.25
C PRO A 251 10.83 -4.56 13.89
N SER A 252 10.91 -3.31 14.33
CA SER A 252 12.08 -2.42 14.14
C SER A 252 13.19 -2.55 15.20
N SER A 253 12.96 -3.23 16.33
CA SER A 253 13.98 -3.47 17.37
C SER A 253 14.59 -4.89 17.32
N ALA A 254 14.19 -5.70 16.34
CA ALA A 254 14.68 -7.06 16.15
C ALA A 254 16.20 -7.11 15.89
N ARG A 255 16.96 -7.61 16.86
CA ARG A 255 18.44 -7.70 16.83
C ARG A 255 19.01 -8.59 15.71
N PHE A 256 18.18 -9.39 15.05
CA PHE A 256 18.56 -10.33 13.98
C PHE A 256 18.29 -9.80 12.56
N LEU A 257 17.75 -8.58 12.44
CA LEU A 257 17.59 -7.86 11.18
C LEU A 257 18.75 -6.86 11.01
N THR A 258 19.23 -6.67 9.79
CA THR A 258 20.11 -5.53 9.44
C THR A 258 19.33 -4.20 9.51
N GLU A 259 19.99 -3.04 9.50
CA GLU A 259 19.26 -1.75 9.48
C GLU A 259 18.37 -1.61 8.24
N GLU A 260 18.85 -2.04 7.08
CA GLU A 260 18.09 -2.14 5.82
C GLU A 260 16.82 -3.02 5.98
N GLU A 261 16.96 -4.19 6.62
CA GLU A 261 15.83 -5.07 6.93
C GLU A 261 14.88 -4.46 7.99
N LYS A 262 15.39 -3.69 8.95
CA LYS A 262 14.57 -2.93 9.91
C LYS A 262 13.81 -1.79 9.24
N GLU A 263 14.40 -1.11 8.26
CA GLU A 263 13.75 -0.06 7.47
C GLU A 263 12.62 -0.61 6.62
N VAL A 264 12.85 -1.75 5.94
CA VAL A 264 11.76 -2.54 5.32
C VAL A 264 10.66 -2.81 6.34
N THR A 265 11.01 -3.26 7.54
CA THR A 265 10.00 -3.65 8.52
C THR A 265 9.27 -2.45 9.14
N ARG A 266 9.93 -1.28 9.32
CA ARG A 266 9.29 0.01 9.63
C ARG A 266 8.30 0.39 8.53
N ALA A 267 8.68 0.26 7.25
CA ALA A 267 7.79 0.55 6.12
C ALA A 267 6.61 -0.44 6.03
N ARG A 268 6.76 -1.71 6.44
CA ARG A 268 5.64 -2.67 6.58
C ARG A 268 4.67 -2.24 7.68
N SER A 269 5.14 -1.69 8.80
CA SER A 269 4.31 -1.13 9.87
C SER A 269 3.57 0.15 9.44
N LEU A 270 4.27 1.11 8.82
CA LEU A 270 3.70 2.37 8.31
C LEU A 270 2.68 2.17 7.17
N ARG A 271 2.70 1.01 6.50
CA ARG A 271 1.67 0.59 5.53
C ARG A 271 0.46 -0.12 6.17
N ARG A 272 0.48 -0.39 7.48
CA ARG A 272 -0.56 -1.10 8.25
C ARG A 272 -1.40 -0.16 9.11
N SER A 273 -0.81 0.91 9.63
CA SER A 273 -1.48 2.03 10.31
C SER A 273 -1.01 3.34 9.71
N GLY A 274 -1.94 4.29 9.50
CA GLY A 274 -1.61 5.66 9.07
C GLY A 274 -0.86 6.47 10.13
N GLU A 275 -0.73 5.93 11.34
CA GLU A 275 0.01 6.46 12.48
C GLU A 275 1.26 5.60 12.73
N SER A 276 2.36 6.28 13.10
CA SER A 276 3.69 5.68 13.21
C SER A 276 3.98 4.98 14.55
N GLU A 277 3.13 5.13 15.56
CA GLU A 277 3.37 4.65 16.92
C GLU A 277 2.15 4.00 17.61
N ARG A 278 2.43 3.38 18.76
CA ARG A 278 1.56 2.48 19.51
C ARG A 278 0.45 3.24 20.26
N VAL A 279 -0.69 3.48 19.62
CA VAL A 279 -1.84 4.22 20.17
C VAL A 279 -2.15 3.84 21.63
N SER A 280 -1.82 4.74 22.55
CA SER A 280 -1.75 4.52 24.00
C SER A 280 -3.07 4.79 24.75
N GLY A 281 -4.21 4.62 24.07
CA GLY A 281 -5.56 4.76 24.65
C GLY A 281 -6.37 3.46 24.73
N ILE A 282 -7.53 3.55 25.37
CA ILE A 282 -8.68 2.64 25.25
C ILE A 282 -9.92 3.54 25.08
N ASP A 283 -10.65 3.42 23.97
CA ASP A 283 -11.88 4.19 23.76
C ASP A 283 -13.08 3.47 24.37
N TRP A 284 -13.63 4.06 25.42
CA TRP A 284 -14.79 3.56 26.16
C TRP A 284 -16.13 3.66 25.39
N LYS A 285 -16.19 4.40 24.27
CA LYS A 285 -17.35 4.41 23.36
C LYS A 285 -17.28 3.26 22.35
N GLU A 286 -16.12 3.02 21.74
CA GLU A 286 -15.88 1.84 20.87
C GLU A 286 -16.13 0.53 21.64
N LEU A 287 -15.73 0.49 22.93
CA LEU A 287 -16.02 -0.59 23.87
C LEU A 287 -17.52 -0.94 23.92
N GLY A 288 -18.38 0.06 24.15
CA GLY A 288 -19.84 -0.12 24.21
C GLY A 288 -20.45 -0.62 22.90
N HIS A 289 -19.98 -0.11 21.75
CA HIS A 289 -20.41 -0.58 20.44
C HIS A 289 -19.97 -2.03 20.14
N THR A 290 -18.83 -2.48 20.68
CA THR A 290 -18.32 -3.84 20.44
C THR A 290 -19.16 -4.90 21.18
N LEU A 291 -19.64 -4.59 22.39
CA LEU A 291 -20.52 -5.47 23.16
C LEU A 291 -21.87 -5.74 22.48
N LEU A 292 -22.29 -4.88 21.55
CA LEU A 292 -23.53 -4.99 20.78
C LEU A 292 -23.36 -5.75 19.45
N ASP A 293 -22.15 -6.16 19.04
CA ASP A 293 -21.97 -6.91 17.79
C ASP A 293 -22.19 -8.42 18.00
N THR A 294 -23.31 -8.92 17.47
CA THR A 294 -23.67 -10.35 17.43
C THR A 294 -22.56 -11.23 16.85
N LYS A 295 -21.71 -10.71 15.95
CA LYS A 295 -20.60 -11.47 15.36
C LYS A 295 -19.52 -11.83 16.40
N ALA A 296 -19.24 -10.93 17.34
CA ALA A 296 -18.29 -11.19 18.43
C ALA A 296 -18.81 -12.29 19.37
N TRP A 297 -20.09 -12.23 19.73
CA TRP A 297 -20.75 -13.24 20.57
C TRP A 297 -20.76 -14.63 19.92
N ILE A 298 -21.07 -14.75 18.63
CA ILE A 298 -21.05 -16.08 17.97
C ILE A 298 -19.63 -16.67 17.98
N LEU A 299 -18.59 -15.87 17.68
CA LEU A 299 -17.20 -16.32 17.75
C LEU A 299 -16.80 -16.74 19.18
N ALA A 300 -17.27 -16.02 20.21
CA ALA A 300 -17.06 -16.35 21.61
C ALA A 300 -17.69 -17.70 22.00
N PHE A 301 -18.94 -17.96 21.59
CA PHE A 301 -19.58 -19.27 21.80
C PHE A 301 -18.93 -20.40 21.00
N MET A 302 -18.36 -20.12 19.82
CA MET A 302 -17.54 -21.07 19.08
C MET A 302 -16.25 -21.45 19.84
N TYR A 303 -15.53 -20.45 20.36
CA TYR A 303 -14.30 -20.67 21.13
C TYR A 303 -14.58 -21.42 22.44
N PHE A 304 -15.65 -21.06 23.16
CA PHE A 304 -16.19 -21.82 24.30
C PHE A 304 -16.42 -23.29 23.94
N SER A 305 -17.16 -23.55 22.86
CA SER A 305 -17.57 -24.89 22.45
C SER A 305 -16.39 -25.80 22.14
N CYS A 306 -15.38 -25.29 21.43
CA CYS A 306 -14.15 -26.06 21.20
C CYS A 306 -13.31 -26.23 22.47
N ASN A 307 -13.27 -25.24 23.37
CA ASN A 307 -12.49 -25.31 24.61
C ASN A 307 -13.07 -26.33 25.61
N VAL A 308 -14.39 -26.61 25.59
CA VAL A 308 -14.99 -27.75 26.31
C VAL A 308 -14.29 -29.05 25.90
N SER A 309 -14.16 -29.32 24.60
CA SER A 309 -13.55 -30.56 24.08
C SER A 309 -12.03 -30.59 24.14
N PHE A 310 -11.37 -29.43 23.99
CA PHE A 310 -9.91 -29.31 24.04
C PHE A 310 -9.34 -29.44 25.45
N SER A 311 -10.03 -28.93 26.47
CA SER A 311 -9.56 -29.02 27.86
C SER A 311 -9.67 -30.43 28.43
N SER A 312 -10.62 -31.23 27.96
CA SER A 312 -10.83 -32.61 28.40
C SER A 312 -9.91 -33.62 27.70
N LEU A 313 -9.74 -33.51 26.37
CA LEU A 313 -9.12 -34.59 25.59
C LEU A 313 -7.67 -34.93 26.02
N PRO A 314 -6.73 -33.99 26.20
CA PRO A 314 -5.36 -34.32 26.62
C PRO A 314 -5.27 -34.91 28.03
N VAL A 315 -6.14 -34.46 28.94
CA VAL A 315 -6.08 -34.83 30.35
C VAL A 315 -6.69 -36.20 30.61
N PHE A 316 -7.79 -36.54 29.92
CA PHE A 316 -8.49 -37.81 30.11
C PHE A 316 -8.13 -38.88 29.07
N LEU A 317 -7.46 -38.56 27.95
CA LEU A 317 -7.08 -39.57 26.94
C LEU A 317 -6.20 -40.72 27.49
N PRO A 318 -5.20 -40.50 28.37
CA PRO A 318 -4.41 -41.60 28.91
C PRO A 318 -5.30 -42.61 29.67
N THR A 319 -6.19 -42.13 30.54
CA THR A 319 -7.18 -42.95 31.24
C THR A 319 -8.18 -43.63 30.29
N ILE A 320 -8.64 -42.92 29.25
CA ILE A 320 -9.55 -43.47 28.23
C ILE A 320 -8.91 -44.61 27.43
N LEU A 321 -7.58 -44.62 27.26
CA LEU A 321 -6.83 -45.72 26.63
C LEU A 321 -6.54 -46.86 27.61
N GLU A 322 -6.30 -46.57 28.88
CA GLU A 322 -6.21 -47.59 29.93
C GLU A 322 -7.55 -48.35 30.07
N ASP A 323 -8.67 -47.61 30.08
CA ASP A 323 -10.05 -48.12 30.00
C ASP A 323 -10.42 -48.77 28.64
N MET A 324 -9.48 -48.85 27.68
CA MET A 324 -9.57 -49.72 26.49
C MET A 324 -8.77 -51.03 26.62
N GLY A 325 -8.11 -51.27 27.75
CA GLY A 325 -7.30 -52.48 28.00
C GLY A 325 -5.82 -52.35 27.65
N PHE A 326 -5.31 -51.13 27.42
CA PHE A 326 -3.87 -50.89 27.33
C PHE A 326 -3.28 -50.69 28.74
N THR A 327 -2.04 -51.13 28.98
CA THR A 327 -1.34 -50.82 30.24
C THR A 327 -1.01 -49.33 30.33
N SER A 328 -1.01 -48.72 31.53
CA SER A 328 -0.65 -47.30 31.77
C SER A 328 0.51 -46.80 30.90
N ILE A 329 1.63 -47.54 30.84
CA ILE A 329 2.80 -47.21 29.99
C ILE A 329 2.41 -47.12 28.50
N ASN A 330 1.77 -48.18 27.96
CA ASN A 330 1.35 -48.21 26.55
C ASN A 330 0.27 -47.16 26.24
N ALA A 331 -0.65 -46.90 27.19
CA ALA A 331 -1.69 -45.89 27.07
C ALA A 331 -1.08 -44.48 26.92
N GLN A 332 -0.06 -44.14 27.71
CA GLN A 332 0.69 -42.88 27.59
C GLN A 332 1.32 -42.75 26.20
N GLY A 333 2.04 -43.77 25.74
CA GLY A 333 2.68 -43.79 24.42
C GLY A 333 1.67 -43.67 23.25
N LEU A 334 0.52 -44.32 23.36
CA LEU A 334 -0.55 -44.28 22.36
C LEU A 334 -1.31 -42.95 22.31
N THR A 335 -1.11 -42.02 23.26
CA THR A 335 -1.61 -40.64 23.10
C THR A 335 -0.85 -39.85 22.03
N ALA A 336 0.43 -40.17 21.80
CA ALA A 336 1.31 -39.34 20.98
C ALA A 336 0.96 -39.34 19.47
N PRO A 337 0.62 -40.47 18.81
CA PRO A 337 0.30 -40.48 17.38
C PRO A 337 -0.98 -39.70 17.00
N PRO A 338 -2.12 -39.78 17.72
CA PRO A 338 -3.27 -38.91 17.47
C PRO A 338 -2.95 -37.42 17.57
N PHE A 339 -2.16 -37.01 18.56
CA PHE A 339 -1.75 -35.62 18.70
C PHE A 339 -0.73 -35.18 17.64
N PHE A 340 0.16 -36.07 17.18
CA PHE A 340 1.09 -35.74 16.09
C PHE A 340 0.36 -35.58 14.75
N ALA A 341 -0.64 -36.43 14.48
CA ALA A 341 -1.56 -36.21 13.36
C ALA A 341 -2.32 -34.88 13.50
N SER A 342 -2.77 -34.54 14.72
CA SER A 342 -3.43 -33.25 14.99
C SER A 342 -2.51 -32.05 14.77
N PHE A 343 -1.22 -32.12 15.12
CA PHE A 343 -0.21 -31.11 14.80
C PHE A 343 -0.11 -30.87 13.29
N LEU A 344 0.07 -31.94 12.50
CA LEU A 344 0.16 -31.85 11.05
C LEU A 344 -1.14 -31.31 10.42
N VAL A 345 -2.31 -31.78 10.88
CA VAL A 345 -3.61 -31.29 10.40
C VAL A 345 -3.89 -29.86 10.85
N THR A 346 -3.39 -29.40 12.00
CA THR A 346 -3.54 -28.00 12.45
C THR A 346 -2.79 -27.04 11.52
N ILE A 347 -1.55 -27.38 11.13
CA ILE A 347 -0.80 -26.60 10.13
C ILE A 347 -1.46 -26.70 8.75
N ALA A 348 -1.83 -27.91 8.31
CA ALA A 348 -2.43 -28.12 7.00
C ALA A 348 -3.78 -27.40 6.84
N THR A 349 -4.66 -27.45 7.85
CA THR A 349 -5.98 -26.80 7.80
C THR A 349 -5.89 -25.28 7.88
N THR A 350 -4.99 -24.71 8.68
CA THR A 350 -4.79 -23.25 8.70
C THR A 350 -4.17 -22.75 7.40
N TRP A 351 -3.23 -23.50 6.80
CA TRP A 351 -2.74 -23.25 5.45
C TRP A 351 -3.82 -23.36 4.37
N VAL A 352 -4.65 -24.42 4.39
CA VAL A 352 -5.80 -24.58 3.48
C VAL A 352 -6.78 -23.42 3.67
N ALA A 353 -7.11 -23.05 4.90
CA ALA A 353 -8.05 -21.96 5.20
C ALA A 353 -7.57 -20.60 4.67
N ASP A 354 -6.27 -20.32 4.76
CA ASP A 354 -5.63 -19.14 4.16
C ASP A 354 -5.64 -19.20 2.62
N ARG A 355 -5.52 -20.41 2.03
CA ARG A 355 -5.59 -20.59 0.57
C ARG A 355 -7.01 -20.50 0.00
N ILE A 356 -8.03 -21.04 0.68
CA ILE A 356 -9.41 -21.07 0.18
C ILE A 356 -10.28 -19.91 0.67
N GLN A 357 -9.81 -19.14 1.66
CA GLN A 357 -10.53 -17.98 2.23
C GLN A 357 -11.97 -18.31 2.70
N GLN A 358 -12.19 -19.55 3.16
CA GLN A 358 -13.48 -20.07 3.65
C GLN A 358 -13.33 -20.67 5.06
N ARG A 359 -12.76 -19.92 6.02
CA ARG A 359 -12.51 -20.40 7.39
C ARG A 359 -13.71 -21.11 8.03
N GLY A 360 -14.92 -20.54 7.88
CA GLY A 360 -16.15 -21.15 8.41
C GLY A 360 -16.46 -22.54 7.88
N LEU A 361 -16.05 -22.89 6.65
CA LEU A 361 -16.16 -24.27 6.14
C LEU A 361 -15.08 -25.18 6.71
N VAL A 362 -13.84 -24.69 6.85
CA VAL A 362 -12.75 -25.48 7.45
C VAL A 362 -13.07 -25.82 8.91
N ILE A 363 -13.58 -24.84 9.67
CA ILE A 363 -14.02 -25.04 11.05
C ILE A 363 -15.20 -26.01 11.09
N ALA A 364 -16.22 -25.84 10.24
CA ALA A 364 -17.37 -26.75 10.19
C ALA A 364 -16.96 -28.20 9.85
N CYS A 365 -16.08 -28.41 8.87
CA CYS A 365 -15.60 -29.74 8.50
C CYS A 365 -14.71 -30.36 9.59
N ALA A 366 -13.76 -29.62 10.15
CA ALA A 366 -12.94 -30.10 11.26
C ALA A 366 -13.79 -30.40 12.50
N SER A 367 -14.78 -29.55 12.82
CA SER A 367 -15.69 -29.78 13.93
C SER A 367 -16.63 -30.97 13.71
N LEU A 368 -17.09 -31.21 12.48
CA LEU A 368 -17.85 -32.40 12.14
C LEU A 368 -17.00 -33.68 12.26
N VAL A 369 -15.74 -33.65 11.80
CA VAL A 369 -14.80 -34.77 12.00
C VAL A 369 -14.54 -35.02 13.49
N GLY A 370 -14.36 -33.95 14.27
CA GLY A 370 -14.23 -34.05 15.73
C GLY A 370 -15.46 -34.63 16.40
N ALA A 371 -16.66 -34.19 16.00
CA ALA A 371 -17.93 -34.70 16.50
C ALA A 371 -18.11 -36.19 16.17
N VAL A 372 -17.81 -36.61 14.94
CA VAL A 372 -17.80 -38.03 14.54
C VAL A 372 -16.80 -38.83 15.37
N GLY A 373 -15.60 -38.29 15.65
CA GLY A 373 -14.62 -38.92 16.52
C GLY A 373 -15.14 -39.18 17.94
N TYR A 374 -15.77 -38.18 18.55
CA TYR A 374 -16.43 -38.34 19.86
C TYR A 374 -17.64 -39.29 19.82
N VAL A 375 -18.42 -39.31 18.73
CA VAL A 375 -19.52 -40.27 18.56
C VAL A 375 -18.99 -41.70 18.46
N LEU A 376 -17.93 -41.96 17.68
CA LEU A 376 -17.30 -43.30 17.61
C LEU A 376 -16.74 -43.73 18.98
N LEU A 377 -16.10 -42.81 19.71
CA LEU A 377 -15.60 -43.06 21.07
C LEU A 377 -16.71 -43.42 22.07
N ALA A 378 -17.88 -42.79 21.97
CA ALA A 378 -19.01 -43.01 22.85
C ALA A 378 -19.84 -44.26 22.49
N ALA A 379 -20.11 -44.46 21.20
CA ALA A 379 -21.08 -45.43 20.71
C ALA A 379 -20.50 -46.79 20.26
N CYS A 380 -19.21 -46.87 19.91
CA CYS A 380 -18.60 -48.11 19.44
C CYS A 380 -17.85 -48.84 20.57
N ASP A 381 -17.89 -50.18 20.53
CA ASP A 381 -17.22 -51.04 21.53
C ASP A 381 -15.80 -51.44 21.10
N SER A 382 -15.57 -51.63 19.79
CA SER A 382 -14.29 -52.08 19.24
C SER A 382 -13.16 -51.08 19.49
N VAL A 383 -12.09 -51.53 20.14
CA VAL A 383 -10.90 -50.73 20.48
C VAL A 383 -10.32 -50.03 19.25
N GLY A 384 -10.24 -50.70 18.10
CA GLY A 384 -9.75 -50.09 16.85
C GLY A 384 -10.63 -48.93 16.36
N VAL A 385 -11.95 -49.02 16.53
CA VAL A 385 -12.90 -47.97 16.13
C VAL A 385 -12.89 -46.82 17.16
N ARG A 386 -12.80 -47.13 18.46
CA ARG A 386 -12.61 -46.12 19.53
C ARG A 386 -11.29 -45.36 19.33
N TYR A 387 -10.19 -46.04 19.02
CA TYR A 387 -8.89 -45.41 18.76
C TYR A 387 -8.87 -44.58 17.47
N LEU A 388 -9.54 -45.03 16.40
CA LEU A 388 -9.81 -44.17 15.23
C LEU A 388 -10.63 -42.93 15.64
N GLY A 389 -11.60 -43.09 16.54
CA GLY A 389 -12.35 -41.98 17.15
C GLY A 389 -11.45 -40.96 17.88
N VAL A 390 -10.38 -41.40 18.56
CA VAL A 390 -9.36 -40.51 19.14
C VAL A 390 -8.65 -39.70 18.06
N PHE A 391 -8.21 -40.34 16.96
CA PHE A 391 -7.61 -39.64 15.83
C PHE A 391 -8.57 -38.58 15.25
N LEU A 392 -9.82 -38.94 14.98
CA LEU A 392 -10.82 -38.02 14.44
C LEU A 392 -11.15 -36.87 15.41
N ALA A 393 -11.25 -37.13 16.71
CA ALA A 393 -11.41 -36.10 17.73
C ALA A 393 -10.22 -35.13 17.77
N ALA A 394 -8.99 -35.66 17.79
CA ALA A 394 -7.76 -34.86 17.84
C ALA A 394 -7.58 -34.01 16.57
N ILE A 395 -7.78 -34.57 15.37
CA ILE A 395 -7.68 -33.81 14.10
C ILE A 395 -8.91 -32.93 13.82
N GLY A 396 -9.93 -32.95 14.67
CA GLY A 396 -11.08 -32.04 14.58
C GLY A 396 -11.01 -30.84 15.53
N VAL A 397 -10.66 -31.08 16.80
CA VAL A 397 -10.72 -30.06 17.87
C VAL A 397 -9.64 -28.99 17.71
N PHE A 398 -8.35 -29.36 17.71
CA PHE A 398 -7.25 -28.38 17.66
C PHE A 398 -7.26 -27.56 16.35
N PRO A 399 -7.49 -28.16 15.16
CA PRO A 399 -7.68 -27.42 13.91
C PRO A 399 -8.85 -26.41 13.92
N SER A 400 -9.93 -26.71 14.65
CA SER A 400 -11.06 -25.77 14.79
C SER A 400 -10.65 -24.53 15.59
N ILE A 401 -10.01 -24.72 16.76
CA ILE A 401 -9.49 -23.64 17.62
C ILE A 401 -8.49 -22.76 16.87
N ALA A 402 -7.53 -23.37 16.17
CA ALA A 402 -6.50 -22.67 15.41
C ALA A 402 -7.06 -21.82 14.25
N ASN A 403 -8.28 -22.11 13.76
CA ASN A 403 -8.95 -21.32 12.73
C ASN A 403 -9.94 -20.27 13.27
N ILE A 404 -10.51 -20.48 14.48
CA ILE A 404 -11.42 -19.51 15.13
C ILE A 404 -10.69 -18.20 15.45
N LEU A 405 -9.50 -18.28 16.07
CA LEU A 405 -8.74 -17.10 16.49
C LEU A 405 -8.40 -16.15 15.31
N PRO A 406 -7.81 -16.63 14.18
CA PRO A 406 -7.65 -15.80 12.98
C PRO A 406 -8.95 -15.31 12.35
N TRP A 407 -10.10 -15.98 12.54
CA TRP A 407 -11.38 -15.49 12.02
C TRP A 407 -11.87 -14.29 12.83
N ALA A 408 -11.77 -14.35 14.16
CA ALA A 408 -12.11 -13.24 15.05
C ALA A 408 -11.22 -12.00 14.83
N LEU A 409 -9.92 -12.19 14.59
CA LEU A 409 -8.96 -11.11 14.31
C LEU A 409 -9.18 -10.40 12.96
N ASN A 410 -9.82 -11.09 12.00
CA ASN A 410 -10.06 -10.56 10.65
C ASN A 410 -11.44 -9.93 10.49
N ASN A 411 -12.46 -10.41 11.19
CA ASN A 411 -13.86 -9.96 11.05
C ASN A 411 -14.17 -8.59 11.70
N GLN A 412 -13.20 -7.94 12.35
CA GLN A 412 -13.41 -6.71 13.12
C GLN A 412 -12.72 -5.51 12.44
N GLY A 413 -13.38 -4.35 12.48
CA GLY A 413 -12.98 -3.13 11.75
C GLY A 413 -11.73 -2.45 12.33
N SER A 414 -11.96 -1.46 13.19
CA SER A 414 -10.94 -0.63 13.85
C SER A 414 -10.10 -1.40 14.87
N ASP A 415 -8.83 -1.01 15.03
CA ASP A 415 -7.87 -1.71 15.90
C ASP A 415 -8.34 -1.79 17.37
N SER A 416 -8.98 -0.72 17.88
CA SER A 416 -9.62 -0.68 19.21
C SER A 416 -10.72 -1.73 19.37
N ARG A 417 -11.61 -1.89 18.38
CA ARG A 417 -12.64 -2.95 18.40
C ARG A 417 -11.99 -4.33 18.40
N ARG A 418 -10.96 -4.56 17.57
CA ARG A 418 -10.25 -5.85 17.50
C ARG A 418 -9.67 -6.25 18.86
N GLY A 419 -9.07 -5.29 19.57
CA GLY A 419 -8.62 -5.48 20.95
C GLY A 419 -9.75 -5.95 21.87
N MET A 420 -10.91 -5.30 21.82
CA MET A 420 -12.06 -5.69 22.66
C MET A 420 -12.70 -7.02 22.25
N GLY A 421 -12.88 -7.31 20.97
CA GLY A 421 -13.45 -8.60 20.55
C GLY A 421 -12.55 -9.79 20.85
N ILE A 422 -11.23 -9.60 20.96
CA ILE A 422 -10.32 -10.61 21.54
C ILE A 422 -10.64 -10.83 23.02
N VAL A 423 -10.86 -9.77 23.80
CA VAL A 423 -11.24 -9.88 25.22
C VAL A 423 -12.58 -10.60 25.39
N ILE A 424 -13.60 -10.29 24.57
CA ILE A 424 -14.90 -10.99 24.58
C ILE A 424 -14.74 -12.47 24.22
N LEU A 425 -13.98 -12.77 23.16
CA LEU A 425 -13.68 -14.13 22.71
C LEU A 425 -13.03 -14.95 23.82
N ASN A 426 -12.04 -14.38 24.50
CA ASN A 426 -11.27 -15.03 25.55
C ASN A 426 -12.09 -15.23 26.82
N VAL A 427 -12.61 -14.15 27.43
CA VAL A 427 -13.33 -14.22 28.73
C VAL A 427 -14.49 -15.22 28.70
N ILE A 428 -15.24 -15.26 27.59
CA ILE A 428 -16.31 -16.24 27.40
C ILE A 428 -15.74 -17.62 27.05
N GLY A 429 -14.73 -17.69 26.18
CA GLY A 429 -14.16 -18.97 25.73
C GLY A 429 -13.38 -19.73 26.79
N GLN A 430 -12.71 -19.06 27.74
CA GLN A 430 -12.07 -19.69 28.91
C GLN A 430 -13.08 -20.16 29.96
N CYS A 431 -14.38 -19.88 29.79
CA CYS A 431 -15.42 -20.56 30.55
C CYS A 431 -15.70 -21.99 30.03
N GLY A 432 -15.30 -22.32 28.78
CA GLY A 432 -15.47 -23.66 28.20
C GLY A 432 -14.78 -24.78 28.99
N PRO A 433 -13.51 -24.60 29.43
CA PRO A 433 -12.81 -25.55 30.27
C PRO A 433 -13.43 -25.83 31.64
N PHE A 434 -14.21 -24.90 32.22
CA PHE A 434 -14.96 -25.19 33.45
C PHE A 434 -15.94 -26.35 33.26
N LEU A 435 -16.60 -26.39 32.10
CA LEU A 435 -17.49 -27.48 31.73
C LEU A 435 -16.69 -28.71 31.29
N GLY A 436 -15.71 -28.54 30.39
CA GLY A 436 -14.90 -29.64 29.84
C GLY A 436 -14.19 -30.49 30.90
N THR A 437 -13.65 -29.86 31.95
CA THR A 437 -12.92 -30.56 33.03
C THR A 437 -13.83 -31.27 34.05
N ASN A 438 -15.15 -31.01 34.03
CA ASN A 438 -16.11 -31.57 34.98
C ASN A 438 -17.14 -32.53 34.35
N VAL A 439 -17.11 -32.76 33.03
CA VAL A 439 -18.02 -33.72 32.34
C VAL A 439 -17.47 -35.14 32.22
N PHE A 440 -16.30 -35.44 32.81
CA PHE A 440 -15.70 -36.77 32.90
C PHE A 440 -15.54 -37.22 34.37
N PRO A 441 -16.64 -37.49 35.09
CA PRO A 441 -16.58 -38.03 36.45
C PRO A 441 -16.18 -39.51 36.44
N SER A 442 -15.46 -39.97 37.47
CA SER A 442 -15.01 -41.36 37.59
C SER A 442 -16.17 -42.39 37.64
N SER A 443 -17.40 -41.95 37.93
CA SER A 443 -18.62 -42.77 37.87
C SER A 443 -18.95 -43.31 36.48
N ASP A 444 -18.42 -42.68 35.43
CA ASP A 444 -18.81 -42.95 34.04
C ASP A 444 -17.73 -43.79 33.30
N SER A 445 -16.61 -44.14 33.96
CA SER A 445 -15.62 -45.12 33.51
C SER A 445 -16.26 -46.52 33.36
N PRO A 446 -15.86 -47.38 32.40
CA PRO A 446 -14.73 -47.25 31.46
C PRO A 446 -15.10 -46.65 30.09
N ARG A 447 -16.29 -46.04 29.97
CA ARG A 447 -16.79 -45.54 28.67
C ARG A 447 -16.89 -44.04 28.57
N PHE A 448 -17.06 -43.31 29.67
CA PHE A 448 -17.28 -41.86 29.75
C PHE A 448 -18.32 -41.34 28.72
N THR A 449 -19.35 -42.14 28.44
CA THR A 449 -20.30 -41.87 27.34
C THR A 449 -20.95 -40.50 27.44
N ARG A 450 -21.25 -40.05 28.67
CA ARG A 450 -21.79 -38.71 28.96
C ARG A 450 -20.83 -37.60 28.55
N GLY A 451 -19.58 -37.64 29.02
CA GLY A 451 -18.56 -36.63 28.70
C GLY A 451 -18.24 -36.57 27.21
N LEU A 452 -18.09 -37.75 26.58
CA LEU A 452 -17.87 -37.86 25.14
C LEU A 452 -19.07 -37.36 24.32
N SER A 453 -20.31 -37.66 24.74
CA SER A 453 -21.53 -37.18 24.08
C SER A 453 -21.71 -35.67 24.25
N ILE A 454 -21.32 -35.10 25.40
CA ILE A 454 -21.32 -33.65 25.61
C ILE A 454 -20.27 -32.99 24.69
N CYS A 455 -19.06 -33.55 24.58
CA CYS A 455 -18.06 -33.08 23.62
C CYS A 455 -18.55 -33.18 22.17
N ALA A 456 -19.16 -34.31 21.77
CA ALA A 456 -19.79 -34.45 20.45
C ALA A 456 -20.86 -33.37 20.21
N ALA A 457 -21.74 -33.13 21.18
CA ALA A 457 -22.79 -32.11 21.10
C ALA A 457 -22.21 -30.70 20.96
N PHE A 458 -21.16 -30.34 21.71
CA PHE A 458 -20.48 -29.05 21.54
C PHE A 458 -19.72 -28.92 20.21
N MET A 459 -19.18 -30.00 19.66
CA MET A 459 -18.57 -29.98 18.32
C MET A 459 -19.63 -29.87 17.20
N PHE A 460 -20.80 -30.51 17.34
CA PHE A 460 -21.96 -30.26 16.45
C PHE A 460 -22.53 -28.85 16.61
N PHE A 461 -22.58 -28.31 17.82
CA PHE A 461 -23.00 -26.93 18.08
C PHE A 461 -22.00 -25.94 17.46
N ASN A 462 -20.68 -26.15 17.61
CA ASN A 462 -19.67 -25.34 16.94
C ASN A 462 -19.78 -25.42 15.40
N THR A 463 -20.08 -26.60 14.85
CA THR A 463 -20.38 -26.76 13.41
C THR A 463 -21.58 -25.91 13.01
N SER A 464 -22.65 -25.92 13.81
CA SER A 464 -23.86 -25.14 13.58
C SER A 464 -23.63 -23.63 13.72
N LEU A 465 -22.81 -23.19 14.68
CA LEU A 465 -22.39 -21.80 14.84
C LEU A 465 -21.47 -21.34 13.70
N ALA A 466 -20.51 -22.17 13.26
CA ALA A 466 -19.64 -21.88 12.13
C ALA A 466 -20.44 -21.68 10.83
N LEU A 467 -21.42 -22.55 10.59
CA LEU A 467 -22.34 -22.43 9.45
C LEU A 467 -23.27 -21.23 9.62
N SER A 468 -23.80 -20.97 10.81
CA SER A 468 -24.68 -19.81 11.09
C SER A 468 -23.95 -18.48 10.92
N LEU A 469 -22.73 -18.34 11.44
CA LEU A 469 -21.89 -17.16 11.24
C LEU A 469 -21.48 -17.01 9.77
N ARG A 470 -21.18 -18.12 9.07
CA ARG A 470 -20.93 -18.09 7.62
C ARG A 470 -22.17 -17.66 6.84
N VAL A 471 -23.37 -18.08 7.22
CA VAL A 471 -24.63 -17.66 6.59
C VAL A 471 -24.96 -16.21 6.91
N LEU A 472 -24.76 -15.76 8.17
CA LEU A 472 -24.92 -14.36 8.56
C LEU A 472 -23.94 -13.46 7.80
N LEU A 473 -22.65 -13.79 7.76
CA LEU A 473 -21.65 -13.06 7.00
C LEU A 473 -21.90 -13.15 5.49
N ALA A 474 -22.40 -14.27 4.96
CA ALA A 474 -22.80 -14.38 3.56
C ALA A 474 -24.10 -13.63 3.25
N TRP A 475 -24.98 -13.39 4.23
CA TRP A 475 -26.19 -12.58 4.09
C TRP A 475 -25.89 -11.09 4.24
N GLU A 476 -25.06 -10.69 5.20
CA GLU A 476 -24.50 -9.34 5.30
C GLU A 476 -23.72 -9.04 4.01
N ASN A 477 -22.80 -9.91 3.58
CA ASN A 477 -22.13 -9.77 2.30
C ASN A 477 -23.13 -9.74 1.15
N ARG A 478 -24.16 -10.60 1.04
CA ARG A 478 -25.16 -10.49 -0.04
C ARG A 478 -26.01 -9.21 0.01
N ARG A 479 -26.25 -8.65 1.20
CA ARG A 479 -26.94 -7.36 1.39
C ARG A 479 -26.04 -6.19 0.99
N LEU A 480 -24.74 -6.33 1.21
CA LEU A 480 -23.69 -5.42 0.73
C LEU A 480 -23.44 -5.61 -0.78
N ASP A 481 -23.50 -6.83 -1.32
CA ASP A 481 -23.39 -7.15 -2.74
C ASP A 481 -24.57 -6.52 -3.51
N LYS A 482 -25.77 -6.52 -2.89
CA LYS A 482 -26.96 -5.80 -3.37
C LYS A 482 -26.88 -4.26 -3.21
N ARG A 483 -25.89 -3.74 -2.50
CA ARG A 483 -25.70 -2.29 -2.25
C ARG A 483 -24.41 -1.73 -2.87
N TYR A 484 -23.45 -2.60 -3.23
CA TYR A 484 -22.07 -2.26 -3.62
C TYR A 484 -21.42 -3.22 -4.65
N GLY A 485 -22.04 -4.38 -5.00
CA GLY A 485 -21.55 -5.35 -5.99
C GLY A 485 -20.84 -6.60 -5.40
N ALA A 486 -20.89 -7.73 -6.13
CA ALA A 486 -20.65 -9.06 -5.58
C ALA A 486 -19.19 -9.60 -5.63
N VAL A 487 -18.80 -10.35 -4.58
CA VAL A 487 -17.44 -10.90 -4.34
C VAL A 487 -16.92 -11.88 -5.43
N ALA A 488 -17.80 -12.54 -6.19
CA ALA A 488 -17.39 -13.63 -7.09
C ALA A 488 -16.52 -13.17 -8.28
N GLU A 489 -16.58 -11.90 -8.68
CA GLU A 489 -15.73 -11.36 -9.77
C GLU A 489 -14.31 -11.00 -9.29
N TRP A 490 -14.01 -11.21 -8.01
CA TRP A 490 -12.96 -10.50 -7.28
C TRP A 490 -11.73 -11.33 -6.90
N THR A 491 -11.59 -12.55 -7.43
CA THR A 491 -10.53 -13.52 -7.05
C THR A 491 -9.81 -14.21 -8.21
N ALA A 492 -10.27 -14.11 -9.46
CA ALA A 492 -9.76 -14.88 -10.61
C ALA A 492 -8.37 -14.45 -11.16
N GLY A 493 -7.51 -13.80 -10.36
CA GLY A 493 -6.24 -13.25 -10.86
C GLY A 493 -5.34 -12.56 -9.84
N ALA A 494 -5.06 -13.19 -8.70
CA ALA A 494 -4.16 -12.63 -7.69
C ALA A 494 -3.28 -13.65 -6.94
N LYS A 495 -2.00 -13.75 -7.35
CA LYS A 495 -0.90 -13.90 -6.38
C LYS A 495 -0.47 -12.49 -5.94
N ASP A 496 -0.53 -12.29 -4.63
CA ASP A 496 0.22 -11.38 -3.76
C ASP A 496 0.37 -9.86 -4.03
N GLU A 497 0.70 -9.20 -2.91
CA GLU A 497 1.42 -7.94 -2.70
C GLU A 497 1.01 -6.69 -3.51
N THR A 498 -0.13 -6.09 -3.13
CA THR A 498 -0.19 -4.68 -2.65
C THR A 498 -1.64 -4.30 -2.29
N ALA A 499 -2.06 -4.61 -1.06
CA ALA A 499 -3.30 -4.11 -0.47
C ALA A 499 -2.97 -3.22 0.73
N VAL A 500 -3.14 -1.91 0.57
CA VAL A 500 -3.28 -0.98 1.69
C VAL A 500 -4.68 -1.19 2.28
N GLY A 501 -4.80 -1.16 3.60
CA GLY A 501 -6.10 -1.30 4.25
C GLY A 501 -6.82 0.04 4.35
N GLU A 502 -7.89 0.22 3.57
CA GLU A 502 -9.05 0.97 4.05
C GLU A 502 -9.95 0.00 4.82
N GLU A 503 -10.64 0.50 5.84
CA GLU A 503 -11.46 -0.34 6.71
C GLU A 503 -12.90 -0.52 6.19
N ASN A 504 -13.51 -1.64 6.57
CA ASN A 504 -14.94 -1.92 6.54
C ASN A 504 -15.57 -2.16 5.14
N TYR A 505 -15.74 -3.46 4.83
CA TYR A 505 -16.56 -4.06 3.77
C TYR A 505 -16.08 -3.93 2.31
N GLY A 506 -15.96 -5.07 1.65
CA GLY A 506 -15.83 -5.10 0.19
C GLY A 506 -15.50 -6.45 -0.42
N ALA A 507 -16.25 -6.80 -1.47
CA ALA A 507 -15.69 -7.47 -2.62
C ALA A 507 -14.49 -6.65 -3.15
N GLY A 508 -13.25 -7.13 -2.97
CA GLY A 508 -11.97 -6.42 -3.35
C GLY A 508 -10.26 -6.65 -5.79
N PHE A 509 -10.02 -7.75 -6.60
CA PHE A 509 -9.60 -7.78 -8.01
C PHE A 509 -10.76 -7.28 -8.89
N ARG A 510 -11.00 -5.96 -8.93
CA ARG A 510 -11.87 -5.39 -9.97
C ARG A 510 -11.24 -5.64 -11.34
N TYR A 511 -11.96 -6.29 -12.25
CA TYR A 511 -11.63 -6.18 -13.69
C TYR A 511 -11.69 -4.70 -14.10
N VAL A 512 -10.55 -4.13 -14.51
CA VAL A 512 -10.39 -2.69 -14.76
C VAL A 512 -10.93 -2.31 -16.15
N PHE A 513 -12.20 -2.59 -16.42
CA PHE A 513 -12.87 -2.29 -17.69
C PHE A 513 -12.97 -0.76 -17.99
N ASN A 514 -13.63 -0.35 -19.07
CA ASN A 514 -13.65 1.05 -19.55
C ASN A 514 -14.55 1.97 -18.71
N GLY A 515 -14.10 2.21 -17.48
CA GLY A 515 -14.72 3.05 -16.45
C GLY A 515 -14.98 4.50 -16.86
N ILE A 516 -16.19 4.98 -16.56
CA ILE A 516 -16.57 6.40 -16.56
C ILE A 516 -15.64 7.18 -15.63
N ARG A 517 -15.20 8.37 -16.05
CA ARG A 517 -14.25 9.20 -15.32
C ARG A 517 -14.86 10.56 -15.00
N PHE A 518 -14.64 11.01 -13.78
CA PHE A 518 -15.07 12.31 -13.29
C PHE A 518 -13.82 13.16 -13.02
N SER A 519 -13.93 14.46 -13.22
CA SER A 519 -12.84 15.41 -12.94
C SER A 519 -13.36 16.83 -12.87
N ILE A 520 -12.89 17.58 -11.88
CA ILE A 520 -13.07 19.03 -11.79
C ILE A 520 -11.71 19.64 -12.09
N THR A 521 -11.71 20.64 -12.96
CA THR A 521 -10.52 21.31 -13.48
C THR A 521 -10.69 22.79 -13.26
N ASP A 522 -9.73 23.42 -12.58
CA ASP A 522 -9.71 24.88 -12.46
C ASP A 522 -9.25 25.49 -13.80
N LEU A 523 -10.02 26.47 -14.29
CA LEU A 523 -9.75 27.22 -15.52
C LEU A 523 -9.54 28.72 -15.23
N SER A 524 -9.25 29.08 -13.98
CA SER A 524 -8.98 30.46 -13.58
C SER A 524 -7.64 30.98 -14.13
N PRO A 525 -7.52 32.28 -14.44
CA PRO A 525 -6.22 32.90 -14.68
C PRO A 525 -5.39 32.96 -13.38
N PRO A 526 -4.06 32.75 -13.42
CA PRO A 526 -3.22 32.64 -14.62
C PRO A 526 -3.01 31.20 -15.15
N THR A 527 -3.50 30.17 -14.45
CA THR A 527 -3.17 28.76 -14.67
C THR A 527 -4.01 28.05 -15.73
N ALA A 528 -5.10 28.65 -16.20
CA ALA A 528 -6.05 28.10 -17.18
C ALA A 528 -5.44 27.29 -18.34
N ARG A 529 -4.34 27.76 -18.95
CA ARG A 529 -3.65 27.07 -20.07
C ARG A 529 -3.15 25.66 -19.73
N ILE A 530 -2.82 25.38 -18.47
CA ILE A 530 -2.33 24.08 -18.01
C ILE A 530 -3.41 23.19 -17.39
N MET A 531 -4.65 23.70 -17.29
CA MET A 531 -5.85 22.96 -16.87
C MET A 531 -5.61 22.09 -15.61
N PRO A 532 -5.25 22.70 -14.46
CA PRO A 532 -4.99 21.96 -13.22
C PRO A 532 -6.24 21.22 -12.74
N ILE A 533 -6.12 19.89 -12.61
CA ILE A 533 -7.19 19.01 -12.15
C ILE A 533 -7.21 19.05 -10.62
N VAL A 534 -8.25 19.65 -10.02
CA VAL A 534 -8.42 19.80 -8.57
C VAL A 534 -9.15 18.62 -7.92
N TYR A 535 -9.96 17.89 -8.70
CA TYR A 535 -10.57 16.62 -8.29
C TYR A 535 -10.56 15.63 -9.45
N GLN A 536 -10.38 14.35 -9.17
CA GLN A 536 -10.59 13.26 -10.14
C GLN A 536 -11.06 11.98 -9.47
N SER A 537 -12.01 11.27 -10.10
CA SER A 537 -12.44 9.94 -9.67
C SER A 537 -12.91 9.09 -10.85
N ARG A 538 -13.22 7.82 -10.61
CA ARG A 538 -13.55 6.85 -11.67
C ARG A 538 -14.49 5.75 -11.17
N ALA A 539 -15.62 5.59 -11.85
CA ALA A 539 -16.48 4.41 -11.69
C ALA A 539 -15.82 3.18 -12.36
N GLY A 540 -16.02 1.99 -11.79
CA GLY A 540 -15.51 0.73 -12.36
C GLY A 540 -16.24 0.25 -13.62
N ILE A 541 -17.33 0.92 -13.99
CA ILE A 541 -18.36 0.48 -14.93
C ILE A 541 -17.87 0.53 -16.39
N SER A 542 -17.89 -0.60 -17.10
CA SER A 542 -17.79 -0.57 -18.56
C SER A 542 -19.15 -0.45 -19.20
N LEU A 543 -19.37 0.60 -19.97
CA LEU A 543 -20.53 0.63 -20.87
C LEU A 543 -20.33 -0.26 -22.09
N TYR A 544 -19.08 -0.58 -22.48
CA TYR A 544 -18.82 -1.48 -23.61
C TYR A 544 -19.01 -2.95 -23.22
N ASP A 545 -18.28 -3.42 -22.22
CA ASP A 545 -18.27 -4.84 -21.85
C ASP A 545 -19.61 -5.30 -21.23
N ALA A 546 -20.35 -4.40 -20.57
CA ALA A 546 -21.69 -4.71 -20.04
C ALA A 546 -22.77 -4.95 -21.12
N GLN A 547 -22.50 -4.60 -22.38
CA GLN A 547 -23.39 -4.94 -23.50
C GLN A 547 -23.18 -6.36 -24.03
N PHE A 548 -22.17 -7.10 -23.58
CA PHE A 548 -21.88 -8.44 -24.08
C PHE A 548 -22.36 -9.52 -23.09
N SER A 549 -23.21 -10.42 -23.56
CA SER A 549 -23.67 -11.58 -22.79
C SER A 549 -22.52 -12.56 -22.55
N ARG A 550 -22.27 -12.89 -21.27
CA ARG A 550 -21.26 -13.90 -20.88
C ARG A 550 -21.58 -15.32 -21.36
N ALA A 551 -22.84 -15.62 -21.69
CA ALA A 551 -23.28 -16.95 -22.10
C ALA A 551 -23.22 -17.16 -23.63
N THR A 552 -23.30 -16.09 -24.42
CA THR A 552 -23.46 -16.16 -25.89
C THR A 552 -22.45 -15.32 -26.66
N GLY A 553 -21.69 -14.45 -26.00
CA GLY A 553 -20.79 -13.48 -26.66
C GLY A 553 -21.51 -12.41 -27.49
N THR A 554 -22.84 -12.45 -27.59
CA THR A 554 -23.65 -11.52 -28.39
C THR A 554 -23.79 -10.17 -27.70
N ARG A 555 -23.88 -9.11 -28.50
CA ARG A 555 -24.09 -7.73 -28.05
C ARG A 555 -25.59 -7.43 -27.90
N GLY A 556 -25.96 -6.77 -26.81
CA GLY A 556 -27.31 -6.33 -26.48
C GLY A 556 -27.36 -4.92 -25.88
N PRO A 557 -28.47 -4.52 -25.26
CA PRO A 557 -28.62 -3.22 -24.59
C PRO A 557 -27.70 -3.07 -23.36
N ILE A 558 -27.49 -1.83 -22.91
CA ILE A 558 -26.90 -1.55 -21.59
C ILE A 558 -27.93 -1.92 -20.51
N PRO A 559 -27.61 -2.79 -19.53
CA PRO A 559 -28.57 -3.22 -18.51
C PRO A 559 -29.03 -2.10 -17.57
N GLU A 560 -30.26 -2.21 -17.06
CA GLU A 560 -30.86 -1.28 -16.09
C GLU A 560 -30.02 -1.14 -14.80
N VAL A 561 -29.54 -2.27 -14.26
CA VAL A 561 -28.62 -2.29 -13.09
C VAL A 561 -27.31 -1.50 -13.35
N ILE A 562 -26.90 -1.32 -14.61
CA ILE A 562 -25.75 -0.49 -14.96
C ILE A 562 -26.16 0.99 -15.08
N LEU A 563 -27.35 1.28 -15.57
CA LEU A 563 -27.93 2.64 -15.55
C LEU A 563 -28.03 3.18 -14.12
N ASP A 564 -28.54 2.39 -13.17
CA ASP A 564 -28.63 2.77 -11.75
C ASP A 564 -27.25 3.17 -11.18
N GLN A 565 -26.24 2.32 -11.38
CA GLN A 565 -24.87 2.59 -10.91
C GLN A 565 -24.26 3.84 -11.57
N VAL A 566 -24.62 4.15 -12.81
CA VAL A 566 -24.18 5.37 -13.50
C VAL A 566 -24.89 6.60 -12.93
N VAL A 567 -26.20 6.51 -12.67
CA VAL A 567 -26.99 7.57 -12.03
C VAL A 567 -26.47 7.89 -10.63
N ASP A 568 -26.20 6.87 -9.80
CA ASP A 568 -25.67 7.08 -8.45
C ASP A 568 -24.27 7.70 -8.45
N HIS A 569 -23.38 7.27 -9.36
CA HIS A 569 -22.07 7.92 -9.52
C HIS A 569 -22.18 9.37 -10.03
N LEU A 570 -23.14 9.68 -10.91
CA LEU A 570 -23.39 11.05 -11.36
C LEU A 570 -23.96 11.91 -10.22
N ARG A 571 -24.86 11.39 -9.39
CA ARG A 571 -25.40 12.08 -8.20
C ARG A 571 -24.35 12.31 -7.11
N HIS A 572 -23.42 11.38 -6.91
CA HIS A 572 -22.27 11.61 -6.05
C HIS A 572 -21.40 12.75 -6.62
N PHE A 573 -21.16 12.77 -7.94
CA PHE A 573 -20.41 13.84 -8.58
C PHE A 573 -21.15 15.19 -8.59
N GLN A 574 -22.49 15.20 -8.58
CA GLN A 574 -23.30 16.41 -8.34
C GLN A 574 -22.96 17.03 -6.97
N SER A 575 -22.94 16.21 -5.90
CA SER A 575 -22.49 16.70 -4.58
C SER A 575 -21.08 17.28 -4.66
N THR A 576 -20.13 16.56 -5.28
CA THR A 576 -18.74 17.04 -5.40
C THR A 576 -18.64 18.35 -6.20
N CYS A 577 -19.43 18.53 -7.26
CA CYS A 577 -19.49 19.80 -7.99
C CYS A 577 -20.00 20.94 -7.11
N THR A 578 -21.02 20.70 -6.27
CA THR A 578 -21.50 21.66 -5.26
C THR A 578 -20.41 21.99 -4.23
N ASP A 579 -19.73 20.98 -3.68
CA ASP A 579 -18.66 21.14 -2.68
C ASP A 579 -17.51 22.01 -3.22
N PHE A 580 -17.17 21.87 -4.51
CA PHE A 580 -16.17 22.66 -5.22
C PHE A 580 -16.74 23.97 -5.83
N ASN A 581 -18.00 24.33 -5.58
CA ASN A 581 -18.68 25.52 -6.10
C ASN A 581 -18.62 25.64 -7.64
N VAL A 582 -18.71 24.52 -8.36
CA VAL A 582 -18.71 24.47 -9.83
C VAL A 582 -20.07 24.95 -10.36
N PRO A 583 -20.13 26.01 -11.19
CA PRO A 583 -21.41 26.47 -11.77
C PRO A 583 -22.01 25.42 -12.72
N ASP A 584 -23.32 25.18 -12.64
CA ASP A 584 -24.04 24.19 -13.46
C ASP A 584 -23.77 24.33 -14.97
N THR A 585 -23.63 25.57 -15.45
CA THR A 585 -23.31 25.89 -16.86
C THR A 585 -21.99 25.32 -17.35
N ASN A 586 -21.09 24.96 -16.43
CA ASN A 586 -19.75 24.43 -16.70
C ASN A 586 -19.66 22.91 -16.49
N ILE A 587 -20.77 22.25 -16.10
CA ILE A 587 -20.80 20.80 -15.88
C ILE A 587 -21.24 20.08 -17.16
N HIS A 588 -20.46 19.08 -17.57
CA HIS A 588 -20.54 18.49 -18.91
C HIS A 588 -20.39 16.97 -18.88
N VAL A 589 -21.45 16.24 -19.24
CA VAL A 589 -21.43 14.77 -19.36
C VAL A 589 -21.23 14.39 -20.83
N LEU A 590 -20.10 13.73 -21.13
CA LEU A 590 -19.71 13.32 -22.48
C LEU A 590 -19.81 11.80 -22.64
N ALA A 591 -20.36 11.34 -23.76
CA ALA A 591 -20.50 9.92 -24.10
C ALA A 591 -19.90 9.59 -25.47
N THR A 592 -19.28 8.42 -25.58
CA THR A 592 -18.49 7.99 -26.75
C THR A 592 -19.00 6.67 -27.35
N GLU A 593 -18.18 5.98 -28.17
CA GLU A 593 -18.52 4.77 -28.94
C GLU A 593 -19.39 3.73 -28.21
N ALA A 594 -19.10 3.45 -26.94
CA ALA A 594 -19.83 2.45 -26.15
C ALA A 594 -21.32 2.80 -26.03
N THR A 595 -21.64 4.03 -25.63
CA THR A 595 -23.02 4.54 -25.55
C THR A 595 -23.58 4.81 -26.94
N ARG A 596 -22.76 5.28 -27.89
CA ARG A 596 -23.15 5.64 -29.27
C ARG A 596 -23.64 4.45 -30.08
N THR A 597 -23.16 3.25 -29.78
CA THR A 597 -23.50 2.01 -30.50
C THR A 597 -24.29 1.01 -29.65
N ALA A 598 -24.85 1.46 -28.52
CA ALA A 598 -25.76 0.66 -27.70
C ALA A 598 -27.19 0.66 -28.28
N PRO A 599 -27.90 -0.48 -28.35
CA PRO A 599 -29.28 -0.53 -28.83
C PRO A 599 -30.24 0.43 -28.13
N ASN A 600 -30.13 0.56 -26.80
CA ASN A 600 -30.96 1.45 -25.97
C ASN A 600 -30.31 2.83 -25.69
N SER A 601 -29.47 3.33 -26.60
CA SER A 601 -28.72 4.60 -26.42
C SER A 601 -29.60 5.84 -26.17
N ALA A 602 -30.83 5.86 -26.69
CA ALA A 602 -31.78 6.94 -26.46
C ALA A 602 -32.36 6.88 -25.04
N GLU A 603 -32.93 5.73 -24.67
CA GLU A 603 -33.52 5.44 -23.36
C GLU A 603 -32.51 5.67 -22.22
N PHE A 604 -31.30 5.14 -22.36
CA PHE A 604 -30.23 5.27 -21.36
C PHE A 604 -29.87 6.74 -21.08
N ARG A 605 -29.82 7.59 -22.10
CA ARG A 605 -29.54 9.03 -21.94
C ARG A 605 -30.74 9.79 -21.39
N ALA A 606 -31.96 9.47 -21.85
CA ALA A 606 -33.19 10.05 -21.33
C ALA A 606 -33.37 9.75 -19.83
N ALA A 607 -33.06 8.53 -19.39
CA ALA A 607 -33.12 8.13 -18.00
C ALA A 607 -32.06 8.85 -17.14
N ILE A 608 -30.82 9.01 -17.62
CA ILE A 608 -29.82 9.84 -16.92
C ILE A 608 -30.33 11.27 -16.74
N ARG A 609 -30.86 11.89 -17.80
CA ARG A 609 -31.44 13.25 -17.73
C ARG A 609 -32.61 13.32 -16.75
N ALA A 610 -33.49 12.33 -16.72
CA ALA A 610 -34.61 12.28 -15.77
C ALA A 610 -34.17 12.16 -14.30
N HIS A 611 -33.09 11.42 -14.03
CA HIS A 611 -32.63 11.16 -12.65
C HIS A 611 -31.63 12.18 -12.09
N THR A 612 -31.01 13.00 -12.95
CA THR A 612 -29.95 13.95 -12.59
C THR A 612 -30.20 15.39 -13.07
N GLY A 613 -31.07 15.59 -14.07
CA GLY A 613 -31.22 16.86 -14.79
C GLY A 613 -30.12 17.13 -15.84
N TRP A 614 -29.01 16.41 -15.82
CA TRP A 614 -27.87 16.63 -16.72
C TRP A 614 -28.07 16.01 -18.11
N GLU A 615 -27.67 16.75 -19.15
CA GLU A 615 -27.68 16.28 -20.54
C GLU A 615 -26.42 15.49 -20.90
N VAL A 616 -26.60 14.40 -21.66
CA VAL A 616 -25.52 13.49 -22.05
C VAL A 616 -25.14 13.75 -23.52
N ARG A 617 -24.14 14.60 -23.74
CA ARG A 617 -23.62 14.91 -25.09
C ARG A 617 -22.96 13.67 -25.68
N LEU A 618 -23.64 13.07 -26.65
CA LEU A 618 -23.12 11.95 -27.43
C LEU A 618 -22.22 12.48 -28.54
N LEU A 619 -20.91 12.24 -28.45
CA LEU A 619 -19.96 12.71 -29.45
C LEU A 619 -20.07 11.88 -30.74
N SER A 620 -19.87 12.50 -31.91
CA SER A 620 -19.68 11.75 -33.17
C SER A 620 -18.31 11.03 -33.19
N LYS A 621 -18.03 10.17 -34.19
CA LYS A 621 -16.69 9.55 -34.32
C LYS A 621 -15.62 10.59 -34.67
N GLU A 622 -16.00 11.53 -35.53
CA GLU A 622 -15.22 12.62 -36.08
C GLU A 622 -14.95 13.67 -34.99
N GLU A 623 -15.97 13.99 -34.19
CA GLU A 623 -15.87 14.85 -33.02
C GLU A 623 -15.02 14.23 -31.91
N GLU A 624 -15.21 12.94 -31.60
CA GLU A 624 -14.37 12.20 -30.65
C GLU A 624 -12.89 12.22 -31.07
N GLY A 625 -12.59 12.04 -32.36
CA GLY A 625 -11.23 12.15 -32.91
C GLY A 625 -10.67 13.57 -32.87
N ARG A 626 -11.44 14.60 -33.23
CA ARG A 626 -11.02 16.01 -33.15
C ARG A 626 -10.70 16.41 -31.70
N ILE A 627 -11.55 16.03 -30.75
CA ILE A 627 -11.35 16.32 -29.33
C ILE A 627 -10.17 15.49 -28.76
N GLY A 628 -9.96 14.26 -29.23
CA GLY A 628 -8.74 13.49 -28.93
C GLY A 628 -7.47 14.21 -29.37
N ALA A 629 -7.45 14.77 -30.59
CA ALA A 629 -6.33 15.57 -31.09
C ALA A 629 -6.12 16.87 -30.29
N LEU A 630 -7.19 17.53 -29.85
CA LEU A 630 -7.13 18.68 -28.93
C LEU A 630 -6.54 18.29 -27.56
N GLY A 631 -6.83 17.08 -27.05
CA GLY A 631 -6.23 16.55 -25.83
C GLY A 631 -4.73 16.24 -25.97
N ILE A 632 -4.27 15.89 -27.18
CA ILE A 632 -2.85 15.82 -27.51
C ILE A 632 -2.24 17.23 -27.57
N ALA A 633 -2.89 18.19 -28.24
CA ALA A 633 -2.43 19.58 -28.33
C ALA A 633 -2.28 20.24 -26.95
N SER A 634 -3.23 20.01 -26.03
CA SER A 634 -3.15 20.50 -24.65
C SER A 634 -2.02 19.86 -23.84
N SER A 635 -1.53 18.68 -24.24
CA SER A 635 -0.52 17.90 -23.51
C SER A 635 0.93 18.37 -23.73
N SER A 636 1.15 19.46 -24.48
CA SER A 636 2.47 19.98 -24.85
C SER A 636 2.47 21.52 -24.91
N ALA A 637 3.66 22.12 -25.03
CA ALA A 637 3.85 23.54 -25.36
C ALA A 637 3.67 23.85 -26.85
N SER A 638 3.94 22.87 -27.72
CA SER A 638 3.57 22.87 -29.14
C SER A 638 3.44 21.42 -29.65
N VAL A 639 2.67 21.22 -30.72
CA VAL A 639 2.44 19.91 -31.33
C VAL A 639 2.47 20.02 -32.86
N ALA A 640 3.28 19.21 -33.52
CA ALA A 640 3.36 19.14 -34.98
C ALA A 640 3.73 17.70 -35.40
N GLY A 641 2.77 16.94 -35.93
CA GLY A 641 3.02 15.56 -36.34
C GLY A 641 1.77 14.69 -36.52
N ILE A 642 1.96 13.37 -36.38
CA ILE A 642 0.89 12.37 -36.46
C ILE A 642 0.36 12.11 -35.04
N ALA A 643 -0.96 12.01 -34.87
CA ALA A 643 -1.63 11.71 -33.61
C ALA A 643 -2.40 10.39 -33.67
N MET A 644 -2.34 9.60 -32.60
CA MET A 644 -3.16 8.40 -32.42
C MET A 644 -3.74 8.29 -31.01
N ASP A 645 -5.02 7.92 -30.92
CA ASP A 645 -5.67 7.46 -29.68
C ASP A 645 -5.89 5.94 -29.76
N LEU A 646 -5.72 5.27 -28.62
CA LEU A 646 -5.94 3.84 -28.45
C LEU A 646 -6.98 3.60 -27.34
N GLY A 647 -8.22 3.48 -27.79
CA GLY A 647 -9.38 3.15 -26.99
C GLY A 647 -9.46 1.67 -26.62
N GLY A 648 -10.64 1.25 -26.12
CA GLY A 648 -10.92 -0.16 -25.84
C GLY A 648 -11.42 -0.93 -27.06
N GLY A 649 -12.40 -0.36 -27.77
CA GLY A 649 -12.99 -0.93 -28.98
C GLY A 649 -12.30 -0.51 -30.27
N SER A 650 -11.90 0.76 -30.36
CA SER A 650 -11.33 1.37 -31.56
C SER A 650 -9.98 2.07 -31.33
N THR A 651 -9.31 2.38 -32.43
CA THR A 651 -8.03 3.10 -32.52
C THR A 651 -8.13 4.14 -33.64
N GLN A 652 -7.68 5.37 -33.38
CA GLN A 652 -7.80 6.50 -34.30
C GLN A 652 -6.43 6.97 -34.78
N ILE A 653 -6.37 7.54 -36.00
CA ILE A 653 -5.21 8.25 -36.52
C ILE A 653 -5.62 9.56 -37.22
N THR A 654 -4.89 10.63 -36.97
CA THR A 654 -4.93 11.89 -37.74
C THR A 654 -3.54 12.55 -37.78
N TRP A 655 -3.39 13.66 -38.48
CA TRP A 655 -2.30 14.60 -38.20
C TRP A 655 -2.82 15.76 -37.35
N VAL A 656 -1.94 16.39 -36.58
CA VAL A 656 -2.26 17.53 -35.72
C VAL A 656 -1.14 18.56 -35.77
N VAL A 657 -1.51 19.83 -35.89
CA VAL A 657 -0.62 20.99 -35.81
C VAL A 657 -1.28 22.04 -34.93
N GLU A 658 -0.62 22.39 -33.83
CA GLU A 658 -0.95 23.55 -33.00
C GLU A 658 -0.04 24.72 -33.40
N GLU A 659 -0.64 25.87 -33.67
CA GLU A 659 0.05 27.11 -34.03
C GLU A 659 -0.75 28.31 -33.49
N GLY A 660 -0.14 29.12 -32.61
CA GLY A 660 -0.75 30.35 -32.11
C GLY A 660 -2.04 30.16 -31.30
N GLY A 661 -2.26 28.99 -30.69
CA GLY A 661 -3.50 28.66 -29.99
C GLY A 661 -4.62 28.15 -30.91
N GLU A 662 -4.38 27.96 -32.21
CA GLU A 662 -5.25 27.20 -33.11
C GLU A 662 -4.74 25.78 -33.31
N VAL A 663 -5.64 24.80 -33.29
CA VAL A 663 -5.31 23.39 -33.50
C VAL A 663 -5.97 22.90 -34.78
N ARG A 664 -5.15 22.62 -35.79
CA ARG A 664 -5.57 22.07 -37.08
C ARG A 664 -5.34 20.56 -37.12
N THR A 665 -6.26 19.84 -37.73
CA THR A 665 -6.15 18.40 -38.02
C THR A 665 -6.41 18.14 -39.49
N SER A 666 -6.28 16.89 -39.94
CA SER A 666 -6.58 16.54 -41.34
C SER A 666 -7.98 17.01 -41.78
N PRO A 667 -8.11 17.61 -42.99
CA PRO A 667 -9.41 17.97 -43.56
C PRO A 667 -10.26 16.73 -43.92
N ARG A 668 -9.66 15.53 -43.89
CA ARG A 668 -10.34 14.23 -44.02
C ARG A 668 -10.79 13.65 -42.67
N GLY A 669 -10.54 14.38 -41.57
CA GLY A 669 -10.89 13.97 -40.20
C GLY A 669 -9.89 12.98 -39.59
N SER A 670 -10.37 12.13 -38.69
CA SER A 670 -9.62 11.04 -38.09
C SER A 670 -10.08 9.70 -38.65
N PHE A 671 -9.18 8.91 -39.23
CA PHE A 671 -9.49 7.54 -39.61
C PHE A 671 -9.58 6.67 -38.36
N SER A 672 -10.64 5.86 -38.25
CA SER A 672 -10.97 5.09 -37.04
C SER A 672 -11.13 3.61 -37.37
N PHE A 673 -10.31 2.76 -36.75
CA PHE A 673 -10.28 1.31 -36.97
C PHE A 673 -10.85 0.54 -35.78
N PRO A 674 -11.40 -0.68 -35.95
CA PRO A 674 -11.93 -1.53 -34.88
C PRO A 674 -10.83 -2.26 -34.07
N TYR A 675 -9.64 -1.65 -33.95
CA TYR A 675 -8.43 -2.27 -33.40
C TYR A 675 -8.04 -1.72 -32.02
N GLY A 676 -9.03 -1.39 -31.19
CA GLY A 676 -8.80 -0.94 -29.81
C GLY A 676 -8.21 -2.05 -28.93
N ALA A 677 -7.57 -1.67 -27.82
CA ALA A 677 -6.73 -2.58 -27.03
C ALA A 677 -7.47 -3.76 -26.37
N ALA A 678 -8.80 -3.80 -26.37
CA ALA A 678 -9.59 -4.96 -25.94
C ALA A 678 -10.22 -5.71 -27.12
N ALA A 679 -10.65 -4.99 -28.16
CA ALA A 679 -11.13 -5.61 -29.40
C ALA A 679 -10.03 -6.42 -30.09
N LEU A 680 -8.82 -5.85 -30.23
CA LEU A 680 -7.68 -6.52 -30.85
C LEU A 680 -7.21 -7.75 -30.07
N GLY A 681 -7.33 -7.75 -28.74
CA GLY A 681 -7.04 -8.94 -27.92
C GLY A 681 -7.90 -10.14 -28.33
N ARG A 682 -9.23 -9.94 -28.40
CA ARG A 682 -10.16 -10.98 -28.85
C ARG A 682 -9.95 -11.38 -30.31
N LEU A 683 -9.65 -10.43 -31.20
CA LEU A 683 -9.32 -10.73 -32.61
C LEU A 683 -8.06 -11.60 -32.76
N LEU A 684 -7.06 -11.42 -31.89
CA LEU A 684 -5.85 -12.26 -31.87
C LEU A 684 -6.15 -13.66 -31.29
N GLU A 685 -6.97 -13.76 -30.25
CA GLU A 685 -7.46 -15.04 -29.71
C GLU A 685 -8.27 -15.83 -30.77
N GLU A 686 -9.20 -15.17 -31.45
CA GLU A 686 -10.01 -15.74 -32.55
C GLU A 686 -9.18 -16.12 -33.79
N ALA A 687 -8.09 -15.41 -34.08
CA ALA A 687 -7.19 -15.76 -35.17
C ALA A 687 -6.31 -16.97 -34.80
N ALA A 688 -5.77 -16.97 -33.58
CA ALA A 688 -4.92 -18.05 -33.07
C ALA A 688 -5.66 -19.41 -32.98
N THR A 689 -6.96 -19.42 -32.72
CA THR A 689 -7.77 -20.66 -32.74
C THR A 689 -8.13 -21.16 -34.15
N LYS A 690 -7.93 -20.35 -35.20
CA LYS A 690 -8.24 -20.71 -36.59
C LYS A 690 -7.03 -21.31 -37.32
N SER A 691 -5.91 -20.58 -37.38
CA SER A 691 -4.63 -21.08 -37.92
C SER A 691 -3.47 -20.13 -37.64
N THR A 692 -2.24 -20.64 -37.73
CA THR A 692 -1.02 -19.81 -37.67
C THR A 692 -0.98 -18.75 -38.77
N ASN A 693 -1.55 -19.04 -39.95
CA ASN A 693 -1.58 -18.10 -41.08
C ASN A 693 -2.53 -16.93 -40.81
N ALA A 694 -3.66 -17.15 -40.13
CA ALA A 694 -4.66 -16.12 -39.86
C ALA A 694 -4.11 -14.92 -39.08
N LEU A 695 -3.08 -15.11 -38.24
CA LEU A 695 -2.38 -14.02 -37.54
C LEU A 695 -1.51 -13.19 -38.51
N THR A 696 -0.86 -13.84 -39.48
CA THR A 696 -0.08 -13.18 -40.54
C THR A 696 -1.00 -12.41 -41.49
N ASP A 697 -2.11 -13.02 -41.90
CA ASP A 697 -3.13 -12.40 -42.76
C ASP A 697 -3.75 -11.17 -42.09
N LEU A 698 -4.10 -11.28 -40.80
CA LEU A 698 -4.57 -10.15 -39.99
C LEU A 698 -3.52 -9.03 -39.90
N LYS A 699 -2.23 -9.35 -39.72
CA LYS A 699 -1.15 -8.36 -39.70
C LYS A 699 -1.04 -7.64 -41.05
N ALA A 700 -1.10 -8.37 -42.16
CA ALA A 700 -1.03 -7.82 -43.51
C ALA A 700 -2.23 -6.91 -43.82
N GLU A 701 -3.45 -7.34 -43.49
CA GLU A 701 -4.68 -6.57 -43.63
C GLU A 701 -4.60 -5.25 -42.84
N MET A 702 -4.30 -5.32 -41.54
CA MET A 702 -4.16 -4.13 -40.70
C MET A 702 -3.09 -3.17 -41.24
N THR A 703 -1.94 -3.70 -41.68
CA THR A 703 -0.86 -2.88 -42.25
C THR A 703 -1.32 -2.15 -43.52
N ARG A 704 -2.02 -2.84 -44.44
CA ARG A 704 -2.58 -2.23 -45.66
C ARG A 704 -3.61 -1.14 -45.34
N GLN A 705 -4.43 -1.33 -44.30
CA GLN A 705 -5.40 -0.32 -43.86
C GLN A 705 -4.71 0.94 -43.29
N PHE A 706 -3.73 0.78 -42.39
CA PHE A 706 -2.96 1.92 -41.86
C PHE A 706 -2.15 2.65 -42.94
N GLN A 707 -1.53 1.93 -43.89
CA GLN A 707 -0.84 2.53 -45.05
C GLN A 707 -1.79 3.28 -45.99
N THR A 708 -3.05 2.88 -46.10
CA THR A 708 -4.06 3.54 -46.93
C THR A 708 -4.56 4.81 -46.25
N ALA A 709 -4.94 4.72 -44.97
CA ALA A 709 -5.29 5.90 -44.17
C ALA A 709 -4.16 6.93 -44.12
N TYR A 710 -2.89 6.51 -43.92
CA TYR A 710 -1.76 7.44 -43.91
C TYR A 710 -1.60 8.22 -45.22
N ARG A 711 -1.86 7.58 -46.38
CA ARG A 711 -1.88 8.27 -47.68
C ARG A 711 -3.08 9.22 -47.81
N GLU A 712 -4.26 8.81 -47.35
CA GLU A 712 -5.47 9.64 -47.39
C GLU A 712 -5.51 10.77 -46.34
N LEU A 713 -4.64 10.77 -45.33
CA LEU A 713 -4.59 11.83 -44.31
C LEU A 713 -4.27 13.22 -44.87
N ALA A 714 -3.75 13.31 -46.11
CA ALA A 714 -3.31 14.57 -46.72
C ALA A 714 -2.39 15.36 -45.78
N VAL A 715 -1.29 14.72 -45.35
CA VAL A 715 -0.27 15.32 -44.47
C VAL A 715 0.40 16.48 -45.22
N PRO A 716 0.40 17.72 -44.68
CA PRO A 716 0.95 18.88 -45.41
C PRO A 716 2.44 18.73 -45.72
N GLU A 717 2.86 19.14 -46.92
CA GLU A 717 4.28 19.13 -47.28
C GLU A 717 5.16 19.98 -46.37
N SER A 718 4.62 21.07 -45.82
CA SER A 718 5.30 21.90 -44.81
C SER A 718 5.65 21.12 -43.55
N LEU A 719 4.81 20.16 -43.16
CA LEU A 719 5.04 19.25 -42.05
C LEU A 719 6.08 18.19 -42.43
N LEU A 720 5.95 17.58 -43.61
CA LEU A 720 6.88 16.55 -44.12
C LEU A 720 8.31 17.08 -44.36
N ARG A 721 8.47 18.37 -44.64
CA ARG A 721 9.77 19.05 -44.82
C ARG A 721 10.34 19.63 -43.51
N GLN A 722 9.66 19.46 -42.37
CA GLN A 722 10.08 20.04 -41.08
C GLN A 722 11.37 19.40 -40.54
N THR A 723 12.22 20.22 -39.89
CA THR A 723 13.39 19.76 -39.14
C THR A 723 13.28 20.19 -37.67
N PRO A 724 13.29 19.27 -36.69
CA PRO A 724 13.41 17.80 -36.84
C PRO A 724 12.17 17.17 -37.51
N PRO A 725 12.29 15.91 -38.02
CA PRO A 725 11.16 15.18 -38.62
C PRO A 725 10.00 14.95 -37.64
N LEU A 726 8.85 14.54 -38.19
CA LEU A 726 7.60 14.38 -37.44
C LEU A 726 7.78 13.46 -36.22
N SER A 727 7.07 13.84 -35.16
CA SER A 727 6.83 12.96 -34.01
C SER A 727 5.45 12.31 -34.11
N LEU A 728 5.35 11.09 -33.60
CA LEU A 728 4.08 10.38 -33.41
C LEU A 728 3.62 10.56 -31.96
N TYR A 729 2.53 11.29 -31.79
CA TYR A 729 1.92 11.59 -30.50
C TYR A 729 0.89 10.52 -30.17
N LEU A 730 1.08 9.82 -29.04
CA LEU A 730 0.24 8.72 -28.61
C LEU A 730 -0.51 9.05 -27.32
N CYS A 731 -1.84 8.94 -27.35
CA CYS A 731 -2.69 9.03 -26.17
C CYS A 731 -3.45 7.72 -25.92
N GLY A 732 -4.53 7.75 -25.13
CA GLY A 732 -5.35 6.55 -24.89
C GLY A 732 -4.84 5.60 -23.80
N GLY A 733 -5.59 4.51 -23.62
CA GLY A 733 -5.44 3.59 -22.49
C GLY A 733 -4.28 2.60 -22.64
N GLY A 734 -4.10 2.08 -23.86
CA GLY A 734 -3.09 1.08 -24.19
C GLY A 734 -1.69 1.67 -24.36
N PHE A 735 -1.54 2.74 -25.14
CA PHE A 735 -0.22 3.34 -25.40
C PHE A 735 0.43 3.92 -24.13
N ARG A 736 -0.36 4.44 -23.17
CA ARG A 736 0.20 4.80 -21.85
C ARG A 736 0.71 3.58 -21.08
N GLY A 737 0.08 2.42 -21.21
CA GLY A 737 0.60 1.17 -20.65
C GLY A 737 1.94 0.76 -21.29
N TRP A 738 2.02 0.85 -22.63
CA TRP A 738 3.25 0.62 -23.39
C TRP A 738 4.40 1.54 -22.97
N GLY A 739 4.15 2.86 -22.91
CA GLY A 739 5.14 3.85 -22.51
C GLY A 739 5.66 3.65 -21.09
N TYR A 740 4.82 3.21 -20.15
CA TYR A 740 5.27 2.87 -18.79
C TYR A 740 6.17 1.61 -18.73
N VAL A 741 6.00 0.64 -19.63
CA VAL A 741 6.97 -0.48 -19.75
C VAL A 741 8.26 -0.01 -20.43
N LEU A 742 8.17 0.81 -21.47
CA LEU A 742 9.36 1.42 -22.11
C LEU A 742 10.22 2.22 -21.11
N MET A 743 9.61 2.94 -20.16
CA MET A 743 10.37 3.57 -19.07
C MET A 743 11.19 2.56 -18.25
N LYS A 744 10.62 1.38 -17.97
CA LYS A 744 11.31 0.32 -17.20
C LYS A 744 12.40 -0.36 -18.02
N THR A 745 12.16 -0.69 -19.30
CA THR A 745 13.18 -1.33 -20.16
C THR A 745 14.30 -0.37 -20.54
N SER A 746 13.99 0.92 -20.76
CA SER A 746 15.00 1.97 -20.95
C SER A 746 15.87 2.18 -19.72
N ALA A 747 15.28 2.07 -18.52
CA ALA A 747 15.98 2.08 -17.23
C ALA A 747 16.87 0.84 -17.01
N GLN A 748 16.36 -0.37 -17.29
CA GLN A 748 17.11 -1.62 -17.17
C GLN A 748 18.36 -1.64 -18.05
N LYS A 749 18.28 -1.14 -19.28
CA LYS A 749 19.43 -0.95 -20.19
C LYS A 749 20.51 0.00 -19.65
N GLN A 750 20.27 0.67 -18.52
CA GLN A 750 21.19 1.62 -17.88
C GLN A 750 21.39 1.40 -16.36
N SER A 751 20.91 0.26 -15.83
CA SER A 751 21.03 -0.19 -14.42
C SER A 751 20.50 0.76 -13.34
N GLU A 752 19.66 1.75 -13.67
CA GLU A 752 19.04 2.70 -12.73
C GLU A 752 17.60 3.01 -13.15
N ALA A 753 16.71 3.22 -12.18
CA ALA A 753 15.29 3.50 -12.43
C ALA A 753 15.06 4.83 -13.19
N TYR A 754 13.93 4.91 -13.91
CA TYR A 754 13.53 6.11 -14.64
C TYR A 754 12.96 7.18 -13.68
N PRO A 755 13.48 8.43 -13.67
CA PRO A 755 13.24 9.38 -12.57
C PRO A 755 11.88 10.11 -12.62
N ILE A 756 11.17 10.10 -13.75
CA ILE A 756 9.93 10.87 -13.89
C ILE A 756 8.76 9.88 -14.05
N PRO A 757 7.97 9.61 -12.99
CA PRO A 757 6.87 8.62 -12.99
C PRO A 757 5.60 9.10 -13.72
N ILE A 758 5.68 10.24 -14.41
CA ILE A 758 4.60 10.87 -15.18
C ILE A 758 4.73 10.39 -16.61
N ILE A 759 3.64 9.95 -17.25
CA ILE A 759 3.68 9.49 -18.65
C ILE A 759 3.67 10.62 -19.68
N ASN A 760 3.20 11.81 -19.28
CA ASN A 760 3.09 12.96 -20.18
C ASN A 760 4.45 13.59 -20.48
N GLY A 761 4.80 13.68 -21.77
CA GLY A 761 6.05 14.30 -22.20
C GLY A 761 7.25 13.36 -22.13
N PHE A 762 7.02 12.06 -21.87
CA PHE A 762 7.96 11.00 -22.16
C PHE A 762 8.10 10.84 -23.67
N ARG A 763 9.34 10.75 -24.16
CA ARG A 763 9.65 10.68 -25.59
C ARG A 763 10.78 9.68 -25.83
N VAL A 764 10.64 8.84 -26.87
CA VAL A 764 11.60 7.80 -27.25
C VAL A 764 11.89 7.83 -28.76
N PRO A 765 13.06 7.36 -29.23
CA PRO A 765 13.31 7.12 -30.64
C PRO A 765 12.45 5.97 -31.21
N ARG A 766 12.22 5.98 -32.52
CA ARG A 766 11.49 4.92 -33.26
C ARG A 766 11.99 3.50 -32.93
N ALA A 767 13.32 3.30 -32.91
CA ALA A 767 13.93 2.00 -32.67
C ALA A 767 13.63 1.45 -31.26
N GLU A 768 13.63 2.30 -30.24
CA GLU A 768 13.31 1.91 -28.85
C GLU A 768 11.81 1.64 -28.69
N PHE A 769 10.94 2.41 -29.37
CA PHE A 769 9.50 2.15 -29.39
C PHE A 769 9.13 0.83 -30.09
N HIS A 770 9.88 0.45 -31.12
CA HIS A 770 9.70 -0.76 -31.91
C HIS A 770 10.36 -2.01 -31.30
N ASP A 771 11.05 -1.89 -30.16
CA ASP A 771 11.62 -3.02 -29.40
C ASP A 771 10.51 -3.81 -28.67
N THR A 772 9.61 -4.40 -29.47
CA THR A 772 8.46 -5.15 -28.97
C THR A 772 8.88 -6.46 -28.32
N ALA A 773 10.07 -6.98 -28.64
CA ALA A 773 10.65 -8.15 -27.98
C ALA A 773 10.97 -7.86 -26.51
N ALA A 774 11.78 -6.83 -26.20
CA ALA A 774 12.12 -6.50 -24.82
C ALA A 774 10.91 -6.09 -23.97
N VAL A 775 9.93 -5.40 -24.57
CA VAL A 775 8.67 -5.04 -23.88
C VAL A 775 7.77 -6.25 -23.62
N LEU A 776 7.80 -7.27 -24.49
CA LEU A 776 7.08 -8.53 -24.25
C LEU A 776 7.81 -9.41 -23.24
N GLU A 777 9.14 -9.49 -23.28
CA GLU A 777 9.97 -10.23 -22.31
C GLU A 777 9.75 -9.71 -20.88
N GLU A 778 9.82 -8.39 -20.68
CA GLU A 778 9.55 -7.71 -19.40
C GLU A 778 8.09 -7.89 -18.90
N VAL A 779 7.16 -8.30 -19.76
CA VAL A 779 5.77 -8.64 -19.38
C VAL A 779 5.54 -10.16 -19.30
N ALA A 780 6.39 -10.97 -19.92
CA ALA A 780 6.33 -12.42 -19.94
C ALA A 780 7.11 -13.07 -18.78
N ASP A 781 8.18 -12.43 -18.29
CA ASP A 781 8.87 -12.81 -17.05
C ASP A 781 8.05 -12.45 -15.79
N GLN A 782 6.76 -12.80 -15.79
CA GLN A 782 5.91 -12.83 -14.60
C GLN A 782 6.21 -14.06 -13.73
N ASN A 783 7.50 -14.29 -13.51
CA ASN A 783 8.03 -15.01 -12.37
C ASN A 783 7.40 -14.41 -11.08
N PRO A 784 6.96 -15.19 -10.08
CA PRO A 784 6.24 -14.64 -8.92
C PRO A 784 6.99 -13.62 -8.05
N ALA A 785 8.25 -13.31 -8.36
CA ALA A 785 9.08 -12.28 -7.74
C ALA A 785 9.26 -11.00 -8.60
N ALA A 786 8.72 -10.95 -9.82
CA ALA A 786 8.97 -9.87 -10.77
C ALA A 786 8.30 -8.53 -10.38
N THR A 787 9.07 -7.44 -10.41
CA THR A 787 8.65 -6.15 -9.87
C THR A 787 7.54 -5.49 -10.68
N LYS A 788 6.34 -5.38 -10.08
CA LYS A 788 5.15 -4.66 -10.56
C LYS A 788 5.51 -3.34 -11.26
N ILE A 789 5.28 -3.27 -12.57
CA ILE A 789 5.64 -2.11 -13.39
C ILE A 789 4.80 -0.88 -12.99
N HIS A 790 5.45 0.24 -12.69
CA HIS A 790 4.79 1.49 -12.31
C HIS A 790 3.82 1.95 -13.40
N GLY A 791 2.65 2.50 -13.03
CA GLY A 791 1.64 2.98 -13.98
C GLY A 791 0.89 1.89 -14.79
N VAL A 792 1.32 0.62 -14.73
CA VAL A 792 0.68 -0.51 -15.43
C VAL A 792 -0.19 -1.32 -14.45
N SER A 793 -1.48 -1.48 -14.77
CA SER A 793 -2.37 -2.39 -14.03
C SER A 793 -2.35 -3.79 -14.66
N ARG A 794 -2.78 -4.84 -13.94
CA ARG A 794 -2.85 -6.21 -14.48
C ARG A 794 -3.64 -6.28 -15.81
N ARG A 795 -4.72 -5.50 -15.99
CA ARG A 795 -5.40 -5.39 -17.30
C ARG A 795 -4.50 -4.75 -18.36
N ARG A 796 -3.81 -3.64 -18.06
CA ARG A 796 -2.89 -3.02 -19.03
C ARG A 796 -1.81 -4.01 -19.46
N ALA A 797 -1.18 -4.72 -18.52
CA ALA A 797 -0.19 -5.76 -18.82
C ALA A 797 -0.78 -6.87 -19.72
N ALA A 798 -1.97 -7.39 -19.40
CA ALA A 798 -2.66 -8.37 -20.24
C ALA A 798 -3.05 -7.85 -21.65
N GLN A 799 -3.14 -6.52 -21.83
CA GLN A 799 -3.34 -5.91 -23.15
C GLN A 799 -2.04 -5.66 -23.92
N ILE A 800 -0.86 -5.71 -23.28
CA ILE A 800 0.42 -5.41 -23.95
C ILE A 800 0.73 -6.34 -25.13
N PRO A 801 0.41 -7.66 -25.13
CA PRO A 801 0.53 -8.48 -26.34
C PRO A 801 -0.25 -7.94 -27.55
N ALA A 802 -1.49 -7.46 -27.34
CA ALA A 802 -2.27 -6.83 -28.41
C ALA A 802 -1.69 -5.46 -28.81
N VAL A 803 -1.16 -4.68 -27.86
CA VAL A 803 -0.49 -3.41 -28.17
C VAL A 803 0.83 -3.65 -28.92
N ALA A 804 1.60 -4.69 -28.61
CA ALA A 804 2.82 -5.07 -29.32
C ALA A 804 2.51 -5.42 -30.79
N PHE A 805 1.45 -6.19 -31.04
CA PHE A 805 0.99 -6.50 -32.39
C PHE A 805 0.61 -5.23 -33.15
N LEU A 806 -0.13 -4.31 -32.52
CA LEU A 806 -0.50 -3.02 -33.10
C LEU A 806 0.73 -2.12 -33.35
N VAL A 807 1.71 -2.08 -32.45
CA VAL A 807 2.97 -1.34 -32.63
C VAL A 807 3.74 -1.87 -33.84
N ASN A 808 3.87 -3.19 -33.96
CA ASN A 808 4.51 -3.84 -35.11
C ASN A 808 3.77 -3.57 -36.44
N VAL A 809 2.45 -3.35 -36.41
CA VAL A 809 1.67 -2.90 -37.58
C VAL A 809 1.94 -1.43 -37.89
N ILE A 810 1.88 -0.53 -36.89
CA ILE A 810 2.07 0.92 -37.08
C ILE A 810 3.50 1.22 -37.57
N MET A 811 4.51 0.52 -37.05
CA MET A 811 5.91 0.67 -37.49
C MET A 811 6.18 0.07 -38.88
N ALA A 812 5.36 -0.88 -39.36
CA ALA A 812 5.39 -1.33 -40.76
C ALA A 812 4.56 -0.43 -41.71
N ALA A 813 3.63 0.37 -41.18
CA ALA A 813 2.74 1.21 -41.97
C ALA A 813 3.21 2.67 -42.14
N LEU A 814 3.88 3.25 -41.13
CA LEU A 814 4.33 4.65 -41.15
C LEU A 814 5.80 4.75 -41.61
N PRO A 815 6.16 5.57 -42.62
CA PRO A 815 7.53 5.67 -43.13
C PRO A 815 8.57 6.06 -42.07
N GLU A 816 9.72 5.41 -42.11
CA GLU A 816 10.82 5.62 -41.15
C GLU A 816 11.47 7.00 -41.28
N THR A 817 11.56 7.50 -42.52
CA THR A 817 12.06 8.84 -42.86
C THR A 817 11.17 9.98 -42.35
N VAL A 818 9.92 9.68 -42.03
CA VAL A 818 8.93 10.66 -41.55
C VAL A 818 8.81 10.63 -40.03
N VAL A 819 8.56 9.45 -39.44
CA VAL A 819 8.32 9.30 -38.00
C VAL A 819 9.56 8.76 -37.30
N THR A 820 10.32 9.66 -36.67
CA THR A 820 11.60 9.36 -36.00
C THR A 820 11.50 9.22 -34.49
N HIS A 821 10.50 9.85 -33.87
CA HIS A 821 10.30 9.89 -32.42
C HIS A 821 8.84 9.67 -32.05
N ILE A 822 8.60 9.03 -30.90
CA ILE A 822 7.28 8.82 -30.32
C ILE A 822 7.19 9.62 -29.01
N GLN A 823 6.09 10.33 -28.80
CA GLN A 823 5.81 11.11 -27.58
C GLN A 823 4.48 10.68 -26.95
N PHE A 824 4.51 10.37 -25.65
CA PHE A 824 3.33 9.93 -24.92
C PHE A 824 2.60 11.12 -24.28
N CYS A 825 1.27 11.12 -24.43
CA CYS A 825 0.37 12.20 -24.04
C CYS A 825 -0.68 11.69 -23.02
N GLN A 826 -0.94 12.49 -22.00
CA GLN A 826 -1.91 12.17 -20.95
C GLN A 826 -3.33 12.61 -21.31
N GLY A 827 -3.47 13.78 -21.96
CA GLY A 827 -4.77 14.28 -22.40
C GLY A 827 -5.47 13.35 -23.39
N GLY A 828 -6.79 13.41 -23.37
CA GLY A 828 -7.69 12.80 -24.35
C GLY A 828 -9.00 13.59 -24.36
N VAL A 829 -10.12 12.89 -24.52
CA VAL A 829 -11.44 13.52 -24.75
C VAL A 829 -11.85 14.57 -23.69
N ARG A 830 -11.54 14.40 -22.40
CA ARG A 830 -11.94 15.39 -21.37
C ARG A 830 -11.09 16.65 -21.48
N GLU A 831 -9.78 16.44 -21.52
CA GLU A 831 -8.76 17.48 -21.51
C GLU A 831 -8.84 18.30 -22.81
N GLY A 832 -9.05 17.64 -23.95
CA GLY A 832 -9.31 18.28 -25.23
C GLY A 832 -10.63 19.05 -25.30
N PHE A 833 -11.69 18.60 -24.63
CA PHE A 833 -12.98 19.30 -24.62
C PHE A 833 -12.93 20.59 -23.77
N LEU A 834 -12.17 20.57 -22.67
CA LEU A 834 -11.87 21.78 -21.91
C LEU A 834 -10.94 22.71 -22.69
N TYR A 835 -9.93 22.16 -23.38
CA TYR A 835 -9.03 22.95 -24.24
C TYR A 835 -9.77 23.62 -25.40
N ASP A 836 -10.73 22.95 -26.04
CA ASP A 836 -11.58 23.51 -27.10
C ASP A 836 -12.32 24.78 -26.64
N ARG A 837 -12.74 24.81 -25.36
CA ARG A 837 -13.46 25.91 -24.71
C ARG A 837 -12.56 27.04 -24.20
N LEU A 838 -11.25 26.84 -24.09
CA LEU A 838 -10.33 27.92 -23.73
C LEU A 838 -10.28 28.96 -24.86
N PRO A 839 -10.37 30.27 -24.58
CA PRO A 839 -10.20 31.31 -25.59
C PRO A 839 -8.86 31.17 -26.31
N PRO A 840 -8.76 31.44 -27.64
CA PRO A 840 -7.49 31.32 -28.37
C PRO A 840 -6.30 32.06 -27.72
N PRO A 841 -6.44 33.29 -27.16
CA PRO A 841 -5.37 33.97 -26.43
C PRO A 841 -4.93 33.29 -25.12
N VAL A 842 -5.73 32.36 -24.58
CA VAL A 842 -5.34 31.49 -23.46
C VAL A 842 -4.62 30.25 -23.97
N ARG A 843 -5.09 29.63 -25.05
CA ARG A 843 -4.44 28.46 -25.70
C ARG A 843 -3.04 28.80 -26.23
N ALA A 844 -2.89 30.00 -26.78
CA ALA A 844 -1.62 30.56 -27.27
C ALA A 844 -0.59 30.88 -26.17
N GLN A 845 -0.94 30.75 -24.88
CA GLN A 845 0.02 30.97 -23.80
C GLN A 845 1.02 29.81 -23.74
N ASP A 846 2.28 30.14 -23.47
CA ASP A 846 3.27 29.14 -23.09
C ASP A 846 2.84 28.48 -21.76
N PRO A 847 2.70 27.14 -21.72
CA PRO A 847 2.19 26.46 -20.54
C PRO A 847 3.18 26.46 -19.37
N LEU A 848 4.49 26.52 -19.63
CA LEU A 848 5.51 26.60 -18.58
C LEU A 848 5.47 27.98 -17.90
N LEU A 849 5.24 29.05 -18.66
CA LEU A 849 4.99 30.38 -18.10
C LEU A 849 3.69 30.43 -17.31
N ALA A 850 2.59 29.88 -17.83
CA ALA A 850 1.31 29.82 -17.13
C ALA A 850 1.42 29.03 -15.80
N ALA A 851 2.15 27.90 -15.80
CA ALA A 851 2.38 27.07 -14.63
C ALA A 851 3.25 27.74 -13.56
N THR A 852 4.23 28.55 -13.96
CA THR A 852 5.19 29.16 -13.03
C THR A 852 4.78 30.55 -12.54
N ARG A 853 3.88 31.23 -13.24
CA ARG A 853 3.41 32.58 -12.91
C ARG A 853 2.87 32.77 -11.48
N PRO A 854 2.18 31.81 -10.83
CA PRO A 854 1.77 31.94 -9.43
C PRO A 854 2.92 32.13 -8.42
N TYR A 855 4.14 31.68 -8.76
CA TYR A 855 5.31 31.74 -7.88
C TYR A 855 6.19 32.98 -8.13
N ALA A 856 5.85 33.80 -9.12
CA ALA A 856 6.74 34.83 -9.64
C ALA A 856 7.06 35.94 -8.60
N PRO A 857 8.35 36.24 -8.34
CA PRO A 857 8.71 37.34 -7.45
C PRO A 857 8.42 38.71 -8.10
N PRO A 858 8.26 39.80 -7.31
CA PRO A 858 7.84 41.09 -7.86
C PRO A 858 8.75 41.67 -8.95
N SER A 859 10.04 41.35 -8.95
CA SER A 859 10.98 41.76 -10.01
C SER A 859 11.40 40.59 -10.93
N ALA A 860 10.51 39.61 -11.17
CA ALA A 860 10.79 38.44 -12.03
C ALA A 860 11.38 38.81 -13.41
N ALA A 861 10.94 39.91 -14.03
CA ALA A 861 11.49 40.40 -15.29
C ALA A 861 12.98 40.83 -15.18
N GLY A 862 13.36 41.44 -14.06
CA GLY A 862 14.76 41.78 -13.73
C GLY A 862 15.59 40.54 -13.41
N MET A 863 15.04 39.60 -12.64
CA MET A 863 15.70 38.30 -12.37
C MET A 863 15.96 37.54 -13.67
N ARG A 864 15.00 37.51 -14.61
CA ARG A 864 15.16 36.96 -15.97
C ARG A 864 16.25 37.67 -16.76
N ALA A 865 16.30 39.01 -16.69
CA ALA A 865 17.32 39.79 -17.40
C ALA A 865 18.74 39.47 -16.89
N LEU A 866 18.91 39.28 -15.58
CA LEU A 866 20.17 38.81 -14.99
C LEU A 866 20.53 37.40 -15.45
N LEU A 867 19.59 36.43 -15.38
CA LEU A 867 19.83 35.07 -15.85
C LEU A 867 20.18 35.01 -17.36
N ARG A 868 19.60 35.90 -18.20
CA ARG A 868 19.97 36.01 -19.61
C ARG A 868 21.35 36.64 -19.81
N ALA A 869 21.67 37.73 -19.12
CA ALA A 869 22.96 38.44 -19.27
C ALA A 869 24.17 37.61 -18.80
N ALA A 870 23.95 36.58 -17.98
CA ALA A 870 24.93 35.59 -17.61
C ALA A 870 25.13 34.46 -18.65
N LEU A 871 24.39 34.44 -19.76
CA LEU A 871 24.60 33.51 -20.88
C LEU A 871 25.17 34.28 -22.08
N PRO A 872 26.20 33.78 -22.78
CA PRO A 872 26.75 34.48 -23.94
C PRO A 872 25.74 34.61 -25.09
N ASP A 873 25.87 35.68 -25.88
CA ASP A 873 25.05 35.90 -27.08
C ASP A 873 25.64 35.22 -28.32
N THR A 874 26.90 34.76 -28.26
CA THR A 874 27.61 34.07 -29.34
C THR A 874 28.04 32.65 -28.95
N PRO A 875 28.13 31.70 -29.90
CA PRO A 875 28.82 30.43 -29.69
C PRO A 875 30.29 30.62 -29.30
N SER A 876 30.92 29.60 -28.72
CA SER A 876 32.37 29.67 -28.45
C SER A 876 33.17 29.88 -29.75
N PRO A 877 34.33 30.59 -29.74
CA PRO A 877 35.03 30.96 -30.98
C PRO A 877 35.49 29.78 -31.85
N ARG A 878 35.62 28.58 -31.27
CA ARG A 878 35.95 27.33 -31.98
C ARG A 878 34.72 26.45 -32.25
N ALA A 879 33.51 26.97 -32.06
CA ALA A 879 32.23 26.26 -32.09
C ALA A 879 32.18 24.98 -31.23
N SER A 880 33.09 24.86 -30.25
CA SER A 880 33.36 23.60 -29.54
C SER A 880 32.30 23.27 -28.47
N PHE A 881 31.65 24.32 -27.96
CA PHE A 881 30.65 24.25 -26.90
C PHE A 881 29.57 25.33 -27.09
N PRO A 882 28.47 25.04 -27.80
CA PRO A 882 27.36 25.98 -27.99
C PRO A 882 26.50 26.09 -26.71
N ILE A 883 25.57 27.06 -26.70
CA ILE A 883 24.44 27.05 -25.77
C ILE A 883 23.34 26.15 -26.38
N PRO A 884 22.82 25.15 -25.65
CA PRO A 884 21.69 24.35 -26.09
C PRO A 884 20.45 25.21 -26.35
N ARG A 885 19.68 24.89 -27.39
CA ARG A 885 18.48 25.66 -27.80
C ARG A 885 17.45 25.81 -26.67
N SER A 886 17.40 24.86 -25.74
CA SER A 886 16.60 24.89 -24.51
C SER A 886 16.88 26.11 -23.62
N PHE A 887 18.14 26.54 -23.51
CA PHE A 887 18.53 27.75 -22.76
C PHE A 887 18.45 29.05 -23.58
N LEU A 888 18.35 28.94 -24.91
CA LEU A 888 18.07 30.07 -25.80
C LEU A 888 16.56 30.33 -25.95
N ALA A 889 15.71 29.36 -25.61
CA ALA A 889 14.27 29.53 -25.57
C ALA A 889 13.87 30.55 -24.49
N THR A 890 13.23 31.64 -24.92
CA THR A 890 12.88 32.82 -24.11
C THR A 890 12.09 32.50 -22.83
N ASN A 891 11.39 31.38 -22.82
CA ASN A 891 10.44 30.99 -21.79
C ASN A 891 11.07 30.20 -20.64
N LEU A 892 12.13 29.41 -20.87
CA LEU A 892 12.81 28.68 -19.79
C LEU A 892 13.43 29.63 -18.77
N LEU A 893 14.12 30.68 -19.22
CA LEU A 893 14.73 31.69 -18.33
C LEU A 893 13.68 32.50 -17.55
N ALA A 894 12.51 32.73 -18.15
CA ALA A 894 11.40 33.39 -17.47
C ALA A 894 10.75 32.48 -16.41
N ALA A 895 10.59 31.18 -16.72
CA ALA A 895 10.09 30.17 -15.77
C ALA A 895 11.03 29.96 -14.58
N LEU A 896 12.35 29.91 -14.84
CA LEU A 896 13.37 29.84 -13.80
C LEU A 896 13.38 31.12 -12.94
N ALA A 897 13.22 32.30 -13.54
CA ALA A 897 13.10 33.56 -12.80
C ALA A 897 11.83 33.62 -11.93
N ASN A 898 10.73 33.00 -12.38
CA ASN A 898 9.52 32.84 -11.59
C ASN A 898 9.74 31.91 -10.38
N LEU A 899 10.41 30.76 -10.58
CA LEU A 899 10.60 29.73 -9.55
C LEU A 899 11.78 29.99 -8.58
N LEU A 900 12.61 31.01 -8.85
CA LEU A 900 13.90 31.26 -8.19
C LEU A 900 13.84 31.32 -6.65
N PHE A 901 12.68 31.69 -6.08
CA PHE A 901 12.44 31.82 -4.64
C PHE A 901 11.38 30.86 -4.11
N ALA A 902 10.79 29.99 -4.95
CA ALA A 902 9.62 29.17 -4.59
C ALA A 902 9.87 28.15 -3.45
N HIS A 903 11.14 27.84 -3.17
CA HIS A 903 11.57 26.92 -2.09
C HIS A 903 12.20 27.65 -0.90
N ALA A 904 12.10 28.99 -0.81
CA ALA A 904 12.73 29.78 0.26
C ALA A 904 12.15 29.50 1.66
N THR A 905 10.90 29.06 1.75
CA THR A 905 10.21 28.69 3.01
C THR A 905 10.51 27.28 3.49
N VAL A 906 11.10 26.43 2.64
CA VAL A 906 11.51 25.06 3.00
C VAL A 906 12.70 25.13 3.98
N PRO A 907 12.85 24.21 4.96
CA PRO A 907 14.04 24.12 5.82
C PRO A 907 15.33 24.09 5.01
N ARG A 908 16.38 24.78 5.49
CA ARG A 908 17.59 25.08 4.72
C ARG A 908 18.25 23.81 4.17
N GLU A 909 18.24 22.76 4.98
CA GLU A 909 18.84 21.45 4.78
C GLU A 909 18.16 20.67 3.64
N SER A 910 16.86 20.93 3.38
CA SER A 910 16.07 20.21 2.39
C SER A 910 15.69 21.04 1.14
N ARG A 911 16.12 22.32 1.05
CA ARG A 911 15.79 23.18 -0.11
C ARG A 911 16.28 22.63 -1.45
N ALA A 912 17.49 22.07 -1.48
CA ALA A 912 18.07 21.49 -2.69
C ALA A 912 17.26 20.26 -3.15
N ALA A 913 16.94 19.35 -2.24
CA ALA A 913 16.11 18.17 -2.52
C ALA A 913 14.67 18.57 -2.93
N ALA A 914 14.01 19.48 -2.21
CA ALA A 914 12.68 19.96 -2.56
C ALA A 914 12.64 20.61 -3.96
N ALA A 915 13.67 21.39 -4.31
CA ALA A 915 13.83 21.97 -5.63
C ALA A 915 14.09 20.91 -6.73
N LEU A 916 14.86 19.86 -6.42
CA LEU A 916 15.11 18.73 -7.32
C LEU A 916 13.83 17.91 -7.60
N HIS A 917 12.98 17.71 -6.60
CA HIS A 917 11.69 17.01 -6.71
C HIS A 917 10.56 17.87 -7.28
N SER A 918 10.77 19.19 -7.38
CA SER A 918 9.72 20.19 -7.70
C SER A 918 8.94 19.92 -8.99
N THR A 919 9.53 19.23 -9.97
CA THR A 919 8.91 18.95 -11.28
C THR A 919 8.33 17.54 -11.44
N ALA A 920 8.55 16.64 -10.46
CA ALA A 920 8.10 15.26 -10.51
C ALA A 920 7.05 14.93 -9.42
N THR A 921 7.22 15.48 -8.22
CA THR A 921 6.30 15.30 -7.08
C THR A 921 5.91 16.60 -6.39
N GLY A 922 6.61 17.71 -6.65
CA GLY A 922 6.31 19.04 -6.10
C GLY A 922 5.52 19.98 -7.03
N LEU A 923 5.82 21.27 -6.95
CA LEU A 923 5.08 22.43 -7.50
C LEU A 923 4.62 22.33 -8.98
N LEU A 924 5.34 21.60 -9.84
CA LEU A 924 5.05 21.44 -11.27
C LEU A 924 4.71 19.98 -11.66
N ALA A 925 4.51 19.08 -10.69
CA ALA A 925 4.10 17.69 -10.96
C ALA A 925 2.77 17.64 -11.73
N ALA A 926 1.79 18.48 -11.35
CA ALA A 926 0.48 18.56 -11.98
C ALA A 926 0.48 19.19 -13.40
N THR A 927 1.58 19.81 -13.83
CA THR A 927 1.65 20.52 -15.11
C THR A 927 1.76 19.53 -16.28
N ASN A 928 0.62 19.05 -16.78
CA ASN A 928 0.50 18.02 -17.83
C ASN A 928 0.87 18.50 -19.24
N CYS A 929 1.70 19.54 -19.36
CA CYS A 929 2.13 20.13 -20.64
C CYS A 929 3.66 20.10 -20.83
N LEU A 930 4.43 19.74 -19.79
CA LEU A 930 5.90 19.76 -19.81
C LEU A 930 6.47 18.43 -20.30
N SER A 931 7.50 18.50 -21.13
CA SER A 931 8.37 17.37 -21.48
C SER A 931 9.27 16.96 -20.31
N HIS A 932 9.78 15.73 -20.38
CA HIS A 932 10.71 15.22 -19.36
C HIS A 932 12.05 15.95 -19.35
N VAL A 933 12.46 16.51 -20.50
CA VAL A 933 13.65 17.35 -20.63
C VAL A 933 13.44 18.66 -19.86
N GLU A 934 12.32 19.37 -20.07
CA GLU A 934 12.02 20.62 -19.36
C GLU A 934 11.92 20.42 -17.85
N ARG A 935 11.27 19.34 -17.38
CA ARG A 935 11.23 18.96 -15.97
C ARG A 935 12.65 18.83 -15.40
N ALA A 936 13.50 18.03 -16.04
CA ALA A 936 14.88 17.82 -15.58
C ALA A 936 15.72 19.11 -15.61
N LEU A 937 15.63 19.94 -16.67
CA LEU A 937 16.32 21.23 -16.76
C LEU A 937 15.96 22.15 -15.57
N ILE A 938 14.67 22.28 -15.26
CA ILE A 938 14.17 23.14 -14.18
C ILE A 938 14.63 22.60 -12.81
N ALA A 939 14.43 21.31 -12.55
CA ALA A 939 14.84 20.66 -11.31
C ALA A 939 16.34 20.81 -11.03
N LEU A 940 17.19 20.58 -12.03
CA LEU A 940 18.65 20.64 -11.88
C LEU A 940 19.15 22.08 -11.62
N VAL A 941 18.60 23.09 -12.33
CA VAL A 941 18.95 24.50 -12.08
C VAL A 941 18.49 24.96 -10.69
N LEU A 942 17.27 24.60 -10.27
CA LEU A 942 16.74 25.00 -8.96
C LEU A 942 17.38 24.23 -7.79
N CYS A 943 17.86 23.01 -8.01
CA CYS A 943 18.69 22.29 -7.04
C CYS A 943 20.02 23.03 -6.80
N GLU A 944 20.76 23.34 -7.87
CA GLU A 944 22.05 24.04 -7.81
C GLU A 944 21.95 25.51 -7.33
N ARG A 945 20.76 26.12 -7.34
CA ARG A 945 20.49 27.43 -6.71
C ARG A 945 20.74 27.41 -5.20
N TRP A 946 20.40 26.33 -4.50
CA TRP A 946 20.35 26.34 -3.03
C TRP A 946 21.66 25.94 -2.34
N ASP A 947 22.59 25.32 -3.07
CA ASP A 947 23.95 25.00 -2.60
C ASP A 947 23.99 24.29 -1.23
N GLY A 948 23.12 23.29 -1.07
CA GLY A 948 23.12 22.36 0.05
C GLY A 948 23.47 20.96 -0.42
N ASP A 949 24.12 20.18 0.44
CA ASP A 949 24.44 18.79 0.17
C ASP A 949 23.15 17.95 0.03
N LEU A 950 23.12 17.06 -0.97
CA LEU A 950 22.00 16.15 -1.18
C LEU A 950 22.17 14.90 -0.30
N ALA A 951 21.08 14.38 0.24
CA ALA A 951 21.10 13.06 0.88
C ALA A 951 21.41 11.97 -0.17
N PRO A 952 22.00 10.81 0.20
CA PRO A 952 22.38 9.76 -0.76
C PRO A 952 21.23 9.26 -1.66
N ILE A 953 19.98 9.34 -1.18
CA ILE A 953 18.77 9.03 -1.96
C ILE A 953 18.53 10.07 -3.08
N ASP A 954 18.74 11.35 -2.79
CA ASP A 954 18.58 12.46 -3.72
C ASP A 954 19.79 12.59 -4.67
N GLU A 955 20.99 12.16 -4.27
CA GLU A 955 22.13 12.00 -5.19
C GLU A 955 21.86 10.93 -6.26
N GLY A 956 21.16 9.86 -5.90
CA GLY A 956 20.65 8.88 -6.87
C GLY A 956 19.67 9.52 -7.84
N TYR A 957 18.68 10.25 -7.30
CA TYR A 957 17.66 10.92 -8.09
C TYR A 957 18.23 12.00 -9.05
N HIS A 958 19.16 12.81 -8.55
CA HIS A 958 19.88 13.82 -9.34
C HIS A 958 20.66 13.17 -10.50
N ARG A 959 21.37 12.07 -10.24
CA ARG A 959 22.09 11.33 -11.30
C ARG A 959 21.15 10.79 -12.37
N GLN A 960 19.96 10.33 -12.00
CA GLN A 960 18.93 9.89 -12.94
C GLN A 960 18.38 11.06 -13.76
N LEU A 961 18.03 12.20 -13.15
CA LEU A 961 17.56 13.39 -13.88
C LEU A 961 18.60 13.94 -14.86
N VAL A 962 19.90 13.88 -14.52
CA VAL A 962 21.00 14.23 -15.45
C VAL A 962 21.03 13.35 -16.71
N ARG A 963 20.43 12.14 -16.69
CA ARG A 963 20.30 11.28 -17.88
C ARG A 963 19.14 11.70 -18.80
N CYS A 964 18.19 12.50 -18.31
CA CYS A 964 17.06 13.01 -19.11
C CYS A 964 17.42 14.23 -19.99
N VAL A 965 18.64 14.76 -19.87
CA VAL A 965 19.14 15.92 -20.62
C VAL A 965 20.47 15.58 -21.30
N SER A 966 20.89 16.36 -22.30
CA SER A 966 22.23 16.20 -22.88
C SER A 966 23.34 16.55 -21.88
N SER A 967 24.56 16.06 -22.11
CA SER A 967 25.71 16.38 -21.24
C SER A 967 26.09 17.87 -21.26
N GLU A 968 25.75 18.58 -22.34
CA GLU A 968 25.91 20.03 -22.45
C GLU A 968 24.86 20.76 -21.60
N GLU A 969 23.60 20.37 -21.72
CA GLU A 969 22.51 20.89 -20.88
C GLU A 969 22.76 20.64 -19.39
N ALA A 970 23.22 19.46 -19.00
CA ALA A 970 23.59 19.16 -17.62
C ALA A 970 24.70 20.10 -17.10
N TRP A 971 25.68 20.45 -17.92
CA TRP A 971 26.71 21.42 -17.54
C TRP A 971 26.15 22.85 -17.46
N TRP A 972 25.29 23.25 -18.41
CA TRP A 972 24.62 24.56 -18.38
C TRP A 972 23.62 24.69 -17.21
N CYS A 973 22.98 23.61 -16.77
CA CYS A 973 22.16 23.58 -15.54
C CYS A 973 23.01 23.95 -14.32
N ARG A 974 24.19 23.35 -14.17
CA ARG A 974 25.13 23.66 -13.08
C ARG A 974 25.60 25.10 -13.13
N TYR A 975 26.04 25.56 -14.31
CA TYR A 975 26.49 26.93 -14.51
C TYR A 975 25.39 27.94 -14.15
N LEU A 976 24.19 27.79 -14.72
CA LEU A 976 23.09 28.72 -14.50
C LEU A 976 22.51 28.63 -13.08
N GLY A 977 22.49 27.44 -12.46
CA GLY A 977 22.10 27.28 -11.06
C GLY A 977 23.05 28.00 -10.09
N ARG A 978 24.36 27.97 -10.36
CA ARG A 978 25.36 28.70 -9.58
C ARG A 978 25.32 30.22 -9.81
N VAL A 979 24.95 30.67 -11.01
CA VAL A 979 24.58 32.08 -11.27
C VAL A 979 23.31 32.45 -10.51
N ALA A 980 22.28 31.59 -10.54
CA ALA A 980 21.03 31.79 -9.82
C ALA A 980 21.24 31.86 -8.30
N ALA A 981 22.21 31.12 -7.76
CA ALA A 981 22.67 31.25 -6.38
C ALA A 981 23.21 32.66 -6.08
N MET A 982 24.08 33.18 -6.95
CA MET A 982 24.57 34.56 -6.83
C MET A 982 23.41 35.59 -6.92
N VAL A 983 22.51 35.48 -7.89
CA VAL A 983 21.35 36.40 -8.05
C VAL A 983 20.47 36.39 -6.80
N GLY A 984 20.08 35.20 -6.33
CA GLY A 984 19.15 35.05 -5.21
C GLY A 984 19.75 35.44 -3.86
N ASP A 985 21.07 35.47 -3.72
CA ASP A 985 21.74 35.95 -2.50
C ASP A 985 21.94 37.47 -2.52
N VAL A 986 22.10 38.08 -3.70
CA VAL A 986 22.10 39.55 -3.89
C VAL A 986 20.71 40.16 -3.72
N TYR A 987 19.65 39.45 -4.14
CA TYR A 987 18.26 39.87 -4.09
C TYR A 987 17.37 38.84 -3.34
N PRO A 988 17.54 38.63 -2.03
CA PRO A 988 16.89 37.53 -1.27
C PRO A 988 15.36 37.56 -1.26
N ALA A 989 14.75 38.72 -1.49
CA ALA A 989 13.29 38.88 -1.61
C ALA A 989 12.77 38.87 -3.07
N GLY A 990 13.63 38.61 -4.06
CA GLY A 990 13.28 38.68 -5.49
C GLY A 990 12.86 40.08 -5.98
N ARG A 991 13.33 41.13 -5.29
CA ARG A 991 13.05 42.54 -5.60
C ARG A 991 14.32 43.28 -5.97
N GLU A 992 14.33 43.88 -7.16
CA GLU A 992 15.28 44.93 -7.54
C GLU A 992 14.66 46.29 -7.20
N SER A 993 15.43 47.21 -6.63
CA SER A 993 14.94 48.55 -6.26
C SER A 993 15.07 49.50 -7.45
N GLU A 994 14.02 50.28 -7.73
CA GLU A 994 14.03 51.27 -8.81
C GLU A 994 15.20 52.24 -8.66
N GLY A 995 15.94 52.47 -9.75
CA GLY A 995 17.17 53.29 -9.76
C GLY A 995 18.37 52.73 -8.98
N ARG A 996 18.25 51.59 -8.27
CA ARG A 996 19.31 51.04 -7.40
C ARG A 996 19.56 49.55 -7.65
N TRP A 997 20.12 49.25 -8.82
CA TRP A 997 20.66 47.93 -9.15
C TRP A 997 21.87 47.59 -8.25
N ARG A 998 22.03 46.31 -7.88
CA ARG A 998 23.12 45.85 -6.99
C ARG A 998 24.21 45.10 -7.74
N VAL A 999 23.82 44.33 -8.75
CA VAL A 999 24.70 43.54 -9.62
C VAL A 999 24.19 43.57 -11.05
N ARG A 1000 25.12 43.57 -12.02
CA ARG A 1000 24.86 43.31 -13.45
C ARG A 1000 25.91 42.31 -13.97
N PHE A 1001 25.54 41.54 -14.98
CA PHE A 1001 26.39 40.52 -15.58
C PHE A 1001 26.71 40.86 -17.04
N GLU A 1002 27.92 40.53 -17.47
CA GLU A 1002 28.33 40.54 -18.88
C GLU A 1002 29.17 39.30 -19.15
N THR A 1003 28.90 38.59 -20.25
CA THR A 1003 29.67 37.42 -20.66
C THR A 1003 30.50 37.71 -21.91
N GLU A 1004 31.73 37.21 -21.92
CA GLU A 1004 32.60 37.25 -23.11
C GLU A 1004 33.38 35.93 -23.24
N TRP A 1005 33.73 35.56 -24.47
CA TRP A 1005 34.62 34.44 -24.73
C TRP A 1005 36.07 34.91 -24.77
N ARG A 1006 36.97 34.19 -24.08
CA ARG A 1006 38.42 34.40 -24.15
C ARG A 1006 39.11 33.13 -24.58
N ALA A 1007 40.08 33.22 -25.49
CA ALA A 1007 41.02 32.15 -25.76
C ALA A 1007 42.14 32.18 -24.71
N VAL A 1008 42.50 31.01 -24.16
CA VAL A 1008 43.68 30.87 -23.28
C VAL A 1008 44.53 29.70 -23.76
N GLU A 1009 45.76 30.00 -24.17
CA GLU A 1009 46.76 29.01 -24.55
C GLU A 1009 47.46 28.44 -23.32
N LYS A 1010 47.59 27.11 -23.24
CA LYS A 1010 48.41 26.45 -22.21
C LYS A 1010 48.96 25.13 -22.74
N LYS A 1011 50.29 24.94 -22.66
CA LYS A 1011 51.00 23.74 -23.16
C LYS A 1011 50.69 23.40 -24.64
N LYS A 1012 50.83 24.38 -25.55
CA LYS A 1012 50.53 24.27 -27.01
C LYS A 1012 49.07 23.96 -27.36
N GLU A 1013 48.15 24.05 -26.42
CA GLU A 1013 46.73 23.83 -26.64
C GLU A 1013 45.94 25.10 -26.28
N VAL A 1014 45.29 25.70 -27.28
CA VAL A 1014 44.38 26.84 -27.09
C VAL A 1014 43.00 26.32 -26.71
N ARG A 1015 42.47 26.77 -25.57
CA ARG A 1015 41.13 26.42 -25.09
C ARG A 1015 40.26 27.65 -24.90
N ASP A 1016 38.99 27.52 -25.26
CA ASP A 1016 37.96 28.52 -25.00
C ASP A 1016 37.68 28.62 -23.49
N VAL A 1017 37.43 29.84 -23.01
CA VAL A 1017 37.07 30.17 -21.63
C VAL A 1017 35.86 31.11 -21.65
N LEU A 1018 34.79 30.73 -20.96
CA LEU A 1018 33.66 31.60 -20.68
C LEU A 1018 34.05 32.55 -19.54
N HIS A 1019 34.07 33.85 -19.80
CA HIS A 1019 34.41 34.86 -18.80
C HIS A 1019 33.16 35.65 -18.39
N LEU A 1020 32.74 35.51 -17.13
CA LEU A 1020 31.64 36.27 -16.54
C LEU A 1020 32.22 37.48 -15.78
N LYS A 1021 31.91 38.68 -16.26
CA LYS A 1021 32.11 39.92 -15.49
C LYS A 1021 30.89 40.13 -14.59
N VAL A 1022 31.15 40.43 -13.33
CA VAL A 1022 30.14 40.68 -12.29
C VAL A 1022 30.30 42.13 -11.84
N LYS A 1023 29.58 43.04 -12.49
CA LYS A 1023 29.62 44.48 -12.16
C LYS A 1023 28.82 44.75 -10.89
N ARG A 1024 29.40 45.44 -9.93
CA ARG A 1024 28.77 45.87 -8.66
C ARG A 1024 28.16 47.27 -8.82
N GLY A 1025 26.99 47.51 -8.25
CA GLY A 1025 26.39 48.85 -8.20
C GLY A 1025 27.10 49.75 -7.19
N ASP A 1026 27.29 51.03 -7.53
CA ASP A 1026 28.09 51.97 -6.73
C ASP A 1026 27.59 52.12 -5.28
N ALA A 1027 26.26 52.13 -5.11
CA ALA A 1027 25.57 52.24 -3.82
C ALA A 1027 25.49 50.92 -3.02
N ALA A 1028 26.21 49.86 -3.42
CA ALA A 1028 26.21 48.58 -2.71
C ALA A 1028 27.09 48.59 -1.44
N PRO A 1029 26.68 47.87 -0.36
CA PRO A 1029 27.51 47.71 0.83
C PRO A 1029 28.78 46.89 0.54
N SER A 1030 29.80 47.05 1.40
CA SER A 1030 31.07 46.30 1.34
C SER A 1030 30.86 44.78 1.37
N MET A 1031 29.99 44.30 2.26
CA MET A 1031 29.61 42.89 2.42
C MET A 1031 29.12 42.23 1.11
N LEU A 1032 28.61 43.01 0.14
CA LEU A 1032 28.23 42.47 -1.16
C LEU A 1032 29.44 41.92 -1.94
N HIS A 1033 30.61 42.55 -1.80
CA HIS A 1033 31.83 42.08 -2.46
C HIS A 1033 32.29 40.72 -1.93
N GLU A 1034 32.16 40.47 -0.62
CA GLU A 1034 32.47 39.19 0.03
C GLU A 1034 31.52 38.08 -0.46
N ILE A 1035 30.21 38.36 -0.47
CA ILE A 1035 29.17 37.43 -0.97
C ILE A 1035 29.42 37.09 -2.44
N LEU A 1036 29.68 38.08 -3.29
CA LEU A 1036 29.98 37.88 -4.71
C LEU A 1036 31.27 37.07 -4.90
N THR A 1037 32.31 37.32 -4.10
CA THR A 1037 33.59 36.60 -4.17
C THR A 1037 33.44 35.14 -3.79
N GLY A 1038 32.75 34.84 -2.67
CA GLY A 1038 32.46 33.46 -2.28
C GLY A 1038 31.64 32.68 -3.33
N ARG A 1039 30.73 33.36 -4.03
CA ARG A 1039 29.94 32.77 -5.13
C ARG A 1039 30.73 32.63 -6.43
N ALA A 1040 31.62 33.57 -6.75
CA ALA A 1040 32.51 33.51 -7.92
C ALA A 1040 33.39 32.25 -7.88
N ASP A 1041 33.95 31.96 -6.70
CA ASP A 1041 34.79 30.79 -6.44
C ASP A 1041 34.04 29.46 -6.66
N GLY A 1042 32.75 29.42 -6.33
CA GLY A 1042 31.83 28.33 -6.65
C GLY A 1042 31.61 28.16 -8.17
N LEU A 1043 31.42 29.26 -8.88
CA LEU A 1043 31.15 29.26 -10.32
C LEU A 1043 32.41 28.88 -11.15
N GLU A 1044 33.61 29.32 -10.75
CA GLU A 1044 34.87 28.86 -11.37
C GLU A 1044 35.13 27.37 -11.15
N LYS A 1045 34.67 26.79 -10.03
CA LYS A 1045 34.76 25.33 -9.80
C LYS A 1045 33.98 24.54 -10.85
N VAL A 1046 32.87 25.05 -11.40
CA VAL A 1046 32.12 24.40 -12.52
C VAL A 1046 32.97 24.26 -13.77
N GLY A 1047 33.91 25.19 -14.01
CA GLY A 1047 34.81 25.17 -15.16
C GLY A 1047 35.99 24.19 -15.08
N LYS A 1048 36.23 23.53 -13.94
CA LYS A 1048 37.36 22.62 -13.73
C LYS A 1048 37.05 21.25 -14.34
N LYS A 1049 38.01 20.63 -15.06
CA LYS A 1049 37.77 19.41 -15.87
C LYS A 1049 37.09 18.27 -15.10
N LYS A 1050 37.42 18.09 -13.80
CA LYS A 1050 36.79 17.06 -12.94
C LYS A 1050 35.28 17.22 -12.72
N ASN A 1051 34.71 18.37 -13.05
CA ASN A 1051 33.29 18.70 -12.91
C ASN A 1051 32.54 18.75 -14.26
N TRP A 1052 33.24 18.49 -15.38
CA TRP A 1052 32.64 18.35 -16.71
C TRP A 1052 31.78 17.08 -16.79
N VAL A 1053 30.73 17.08 -17.61
CA VAL A 1053 29.78 15.96 -17.72
C VAL A 1053 30.14 15.14 -18.95
N LYS A 1054 30.64 13.90 -18.76
CA LYS A 1054 31.11 13.02 -19.86
C LYS A 1054 32.07 13.75 -20.83
N ASP A 1055 33.08 14.42 -20.26
CA ASP A 1055 34.04 15.30 -20.94
C ASP A 1055 33.44 16.52 -21.71
N ARG A 1056 32.11 16.74 -21.70
CA ARG A 1056 31.49 17.98 -22.17
C ARG A 1056 31.47 19.02 -21.04
N GLY A 1057 32.05 20.18 -21.33
CA GLY A 1057 32.13 21.33 -20.43
C GLY A 1057 33.17 22.34 -20.94
N VAL A 1058 33.13 23.57 -20.45
CA VAL A 1058 34.09 24.62 -20.79
C VAL A 1058 34.73 25.20 -19.53
N LYS A 1059 35.88 25.86 -19.66
CA LYS A 1059 36.47 26.62 -18.54
C LYS A 1059 35.61 27.85 -18.26
N VAL A 1060 35.46 28.18 -16.99
CA VAL A 1060 34.83 29.41 -16.51
C VAL A 1060 35.88 30.24 -15.80
N LYS A 1061 35.90 31.54 -16.08
CA LYS A 1061 36.54 32.55 -15.24
C LYS A 1061 35.48 33.54 -14.76
N VAL A 1062 35.57 34.03 -13.53
CA VAL A 1062 34.77 35.14 -13.03
C VAL A 1062 35.69 36.33 -12.71
N THR A 1063 35.21 37.55 -12.93
CA THR A 1063 35.88 38.77 -12.43
C THR A 1063 34.81 39.73 -11.91
N ILE A 1064 34.95 40.14 -10.65
CA ILE A 1064 34.10 41.16 -10.03
C ILE A 1064 34.69 42.54 -10.35
N VAL A 1065 33.84 43.49 -10.74
CA VAL A 1065 34.20 44.83 -11.20
C VAL A 1065 33.37 45.87 -10.44
#